data_AF-A0AAY5EDY0-F1
#
_entry.id   AF-A0AAY5EDY0-F1
#
_cell.length_a   1.000
_cell.length_b   1.000
_cell.length_c   1.000
_cell.angle_alpha   90.00
_cell.angle_beta   90.00
_cell.angle_gamma   90.00
#
_symmetry.space_group_name_H-M   'P 1'
#
loop_
_entity.id
_entity.type
_entity.pdbx_description
1 polymer ?
#
loop_
_entity_poly.entity_id
_entity_poly.type
_entity_poly.pdbx_seq_one_letter_code
_entity_poly.pdbx_strand_id
1 'polypeptide(L)'
;MANAVLNEVGWDDGFAIPVANAENKAVEDEVSASVLLNCKDRINAMTEHLKNVRQELGHTQALCRAREKENESEVHFKALAERETGRLRQEIAQLENELGSLREKKNSQENNIFKANQKLEELKSQLNWDQQTLDAWLEESARRDEDTMAIAKYAQQDEGRIRELTLSIEKLTLEANQKRKALDSELTETITAQISLDKIAETFRQAHAERQELLRQWESTIEQMRRRDQEIGNSVPQLETLKGTVDRTATEVEAMRSHAANLKKELNNKTTKLQDAQQHNTTLGEKLQAVTEAALSVEERAVQMEQLLRDQEHTIKEIETQLQRQREVLFRKSQELQALRANEKSAVAELSGSQTILSNLESRLSKLDQNALKQQEIIHNQDFQIQVLERKMARLCGELGTEEKETLEKRTAELMKALEEKRKTAATLTIQLKRVQDDIRCVRKEMEKTRAEKRNLTTRIEELHLFNDTSDKELKKLCLKKQDRMVEDNLLKLETKRLSELLSGRADGVLSLERRRLQLQTAMRERQEEIRLHTEMLAKQLRTTDQERQMLSAEVHERLSKIDKMKKRYEILTVAMAAPEGEEEKSQAYYVIKAAQEKEELQREGDNLDAKIRKMEKEIKALENTLHVVNDHNTTYRKSFSKVTEPNWNICSISPEYQEKLRLQEQKRAAEEKYKFKRRQIRELQEDIEVSEEAAQSEKTNDVQARILALSKDLTSQQDKLDRVAKQCKRLTKEIRSAKKTREETFEEQDIELRGLKDCNKTISKMLLEANIPLSSPASTPSSRQSSKTSSARSSASLR
;
A
#
# COMPACT_ATOMS: atom_id res chain seq x y z
N MET A 1 -139.88 16.65 -68.52
CA MET A 1 -140.79 15.48 -68.61
C MET A 1 -142.26 15.86 -68.42
N ALA A 2 -142.64 16.82 -67.57
CA ALA A 2 -144.05 17.22 -67.43
C ALA A 2 -144.74 17.60 -68.77
N ASN A 3 -144.11 18.47 -69.59
CA ASN A 3 -144.64 18.87 -70.90
C ASN A 3 -144.79 17.72 -71.92
N ALA A 4 -144.20 16.54 -71.70
CA ALA A 4 -144.39 15.42 -72.63
C ALA A 4 -145.77 14.76 -72.43
N VAL A 5 -146.23 14.66 -71.17
CA VAL A 5 -147.47 13.96 -70.81
C VAL A 5 -148.71 14.82 -71.09
N LEU A 6 -148.59 16.15 -71.06
CA LEU A 6 -149.72 17.06 -71.36
C LEU A 6 -150.08 17.06 -72.85
N ASN A 7 -149.09 17.02 -73.74
CA ASN A 7 -149.31 16.99 -75.19
C ASN A 7 -149.98 15.67 -75.67
N GLU A 8 -149.79 14.55 -74.97
CA GLU A 8 -150.43 13.26 -75.30
C GLU A 8 -151.91 13.18 -74.88
N VAL A 9 -152.41 14.14 -74.10
CA VAL A 9 -153.84 14.22 -73.67
C VAL A 9 -154.64 15.19 -74.55
N GLY A 10 -153.99 15.94 -75.45
CA GLY A 10 -154.66 16.81 -76.44
C GLY A 10 -155.29 18.07 -75.84
N TRP A 11 -154.75 18.59 -74.73
CA TRP A 11 -155.19 19.81 -74.07
C TRP A 11 -154.16 20.93 -74.30
N ASP A 12 -154.26 21.57 -75.48
CA ASP A 12 -153.44 22.72 -75.88
C ASP A 12 -154.32 23.99 -75.99
N ASP A 13 -153.69 25.17 -76.11
CA ASP A 13 -154.34 26.48 -75.89
C ASP A 13 -155.65 26.73 -76.68
N GLY A 14 -156.74 27.02 -75.94
CA GLY A 14 -157.88 27.79 -76.43
C GLY A 14 -159.19 27.03 -76.67
N PHE A 15 -160.05 26.98 -75.65
CA PHE A 15 -161.50 26.79 -75.87
C PHE A 15 -162.33 27.71 -74.96
N ALA A 16 -163.15 28.57 -75.56
CA ALA A 16 -164.17 29.34 -74.86
C ALA A 16 -165.41 28.46 -74.64
N ILE A 17 -165.89 28.37 -73.40
CA ILE A 17 -167.11 27.62 -73.08
C ILE A 17 -168.34 28.49 -73.45
N PRO A 18 -169.38 27.95 -74.11
CA PRO A 18 -170.54 28.74 -74.53
C PRO A 18 -171.32 29.36 -73.37
N VAL A 19 -171.57 30.67 -73.46
CA VAL A 19 -172.31 31.46 -72.46
C VAL A 19 -173.80 31.08 -72.43
N ALA A 20 -174.32 30.84 -71.22
CA ALA A 20 -175.74 30.68 -70.96
C ALA A 20 -176.28 31.81 -70.06
N ASN A 21 -177.17 32.64 -70.64
CA ASN A 21 -177.72 33.90 -70.10
C ASN A 21 -176.71 35.07 -70.01
N ALA A 22 -177.24 36.30 -69.95
CA ALA A 22 -176.45 37.54 -69.96
C ALA A 22 -176.07 38.07 -68.56
N GLU A 23 -176.71 37.56 -67.50
CA GLU A 23 -176.45 37.98 -66.11
C GLU A 23 -175.18 37.31 -65.56
N ASN A 24 -174.96 36.03 -65.90
CA ASN A 24 -173.76 35.28 -65.53
C ASN A 24 -172.48 35.95 -66.05
N LYS A 25 -172.53 36.58 -67.23
CA LYS A 25 -171.36 37.24 -67.82
C LYS A 25 -170.85 38.43 -66.98
N ALA A 26 -171.76 39.20 -66.38
CA ALA A 26 -171.37 40.31 -65.50
C ALA A 26 -170.66 39.81 -64.22
N VAL A 27 -171.06 38.64 -63.71
CA VAL A 27 -170.42 37.99 -62.57
C VAL A 27 -169.09 37.35 -62.95
N GLU A 28 -168.98 36.77 -64.16
CA GLU A 28 -167.70 36.26 -64.68
C GLU A 28 -166.66 37.37 -64.83
N ASP A 29 -167.02 38.54 -65.38
CA ASP A 29 -166.06 39.65 -65.57
C ASP A 29 -165.51 40.18 -64.22
N GLU A 30 -166.34 40.26 -63.18
CA GLU A 30 -165.94 40.75 -61.84
C GLU A 30 -165.11 39.71 -61.05
N VAL A 31 -165.46 38.42 -61.12
CA VAL A 31 -164.69 37.33 -60.48
C VAL A 31 -163.38 37.05 -61.23
N SER A 32 -163.40 37.06 -62.57
CA SER A 32 -162.22 36.77 -63.39
C SER A 32 -161.11 37.79 -63.17
N ALA A 33 -161.43 39.09 -63.18
CA ALA A 33 -160.45 40.15 -62.98
C ALA A 33 -159.71 40.01 -61.64
N SER A 34 -160.44 39.67 -60.56
CA SER A 34 -159.89 39.46 -59.22
C SER A 34 -158.97 38.24 -59.14
N VAL A 35 -159.39 37.10 -59.69
CA VAL A 35 -158.64 35.83 -59.58
C VAL A 35 -157.45 35.78 -60.53
N LEU A 36 -157.59 36.25 -61.78
CA LEU A 36 -156.49 36.25 -62.75
C LEU A 36 -155.34 37.18 -62.32
N LEU A 37 -155.64 38.35 -61.74
CA LEU A 37 -154.59 39.25 -61.25
C LEU A 37 -153.79 38.59 -60.12
N ASN A 38 -154.47 38.08 -59.08
CA ASN A 38 -153.83 37.37 -57.96
C ASN A 38 -153.02 36.13 -58.42
N CYS A 39 -153.53 35.35 -59.38
CA CYS A 39 -152.79 34.21 -59.93
C CYS A 39 -151.58 34.64 -60.78
N LYS A 40 -151.71 35.69 -61.60
CA LYS A 40 -150.63 36.18 -62.45
C LYS A 40 -149.51 36.83 -61.64
N ASP A 41 -149.84 37.61 -60.62
CA ASP A 41 -148.86 38.19 -59.70
C ASP A 41 -148.19 37.12 -58.84
N ARG A 42 -148.92 36.08 -58.40
CA ARG A 42 -148.31 34.92 -57.74
C ARG A 42 -147.39 34.14 -58.67
N ILE A 43 -147.74 33.94 -59.94
CA ILE A 43 -146.89 33.28 -60.94
C ILE A 43 -145.63 34.11 -61.22
N ASN A 44 -145.76 35.44 -61.36
CA ASN A 44 -144.63 36.35 -61.53
C ASN A 44 -143.70 36.27 -60.31
N ALA A 45 -144.23 36.45 -59.09
CA ALA A 45 -143.46 36.37 -57.85
C ALA A 45 -142.81 34.99 -57.64
N MET A 46 -143.50 33.88 -57.98
CA MET A 46 -142.89 32.55 -57.94
C MET A 46 -141.82 32.35 -59.02
N THR A 47 -141.95 33.00 -60.17
CA THR A 47 -140.95 32.93 -61.27
C THR A 47 -139.71 33.75 -60.93
N GLU A 48 -139.87 34.95 -60.34
CA GLU A 48 -138.77 35.73 -59.80
C GLU A 48 -138.11 35.02 -58.61
N HIS A 49 -138.89 34.46 -57.68
CA HIS A 49 -138.35 33.65 -56.58
C HIS A 49 -137.58 32.43 -57.11
N LEU A 50 -138.08 31.74 -58.13
CA LEU A 50 -137.39 30.60 -58.75
C LEU A 50 -136.14 31.02 -59.54
N LYS A 51 -136.12 32.22 -60.14
CA LYS A 51 -134.93 32.85 -60.73
C LYS A 51 -133.90 33.17 -59.65
N ASN A 52 -134.32 33.75 -58.52
CA ASN A 52 -133.47 34.07 -57.38
C ASN A 52 -132.90 32.79 -56.74
N VAL A 53 -133.72 31.76 -56.51
CA VAL A 53 -133.26 30.44 -56.02
C VAL A 53 -132.27 29.79 -56.99
N ARG A 54 -132.44 29.93 -58.31
CA ARG A 54 -131.44 29.48 -59.30
C ARG A 54 -130.14 30.31 -59.25
N GLN A 55 -130.23 31.60 -58.97
CA GLN A 55 -129.08 32.47 -58.78
C GLN A 55 -128.32 32.13 -57.49
N GLU A 56 -129.01 31.93 -56.37
CA GLU A 56 -128.43 31.47 -55.10
C GLU A 56 -127.85 30.06 -55.22
N LEU A 57 -128.47 29.17 -55.99
CA LEU A 57 -127.88 27.87 -56.33
C LEU A 57 -126.58 28.04 -57.15
N GLY A 58 -126.53 29.01 -58.05
CA GLY A 58 -125.30 29.37 -58.78
C GLY A 58 -124.21 29.96 -57.86
N HIS A 59 -124.58 30.86 -56.95
CA HIS A 59 -123.67 31.45 -55.96
C HIS A 59 -123.12 30.41 -54.98
N THR A 60 -123.97 29.53 -54.44
CA THR A 60 -123.55 28.45 -53.56
C THR A 60 -122.70 27.40 -54.28
N GLN A 61 -123.03 27.02 -55.52
CA GLN A 61 -122.15 26.15 -56.34
C GLN A 61 -120.79 26.80 -56.65
N ALA A 62 -120.75 28.12 -56.89
CA ALA A 62 -119.50 28.84 -57.07
C ALA A 62 -118.67 28.88 -55.77
N LEU A 63 -119.32 29.05 -54.61
CA LEU A 63 -118.68 29.01 -53.29
C LEU A 63 -118.15 27.61 -52.95
N CYS A 64 -118.91 26.54 -53.25
CA CYS A 64 -118.44 25.16 -53.12
C CYS A 64 -117.18 24.93 -53.97
N ARG A 65 -117.19 25.33 -55.24
CA ARG A 65 -116.01 25.24 -56.14
C ARG A 65 -114.83 26.09 -55.69
N ALA A 66 -115.06 27.17 -54.96
CA ALA A 66 -114.00 27.94 -54.32
C ALA A 66 -113.40 27.20 -53.12
N ARG A 67 -114.24 26.63 -52.24
CA ARG A 67 -113.81 25.80 -51.10
C ARG A 67 -113.11 24.50 -51.52
N GLU A 68 -113.55 23.88 -52.62
CA GLU A 68 -112.89 22.71 -53.23
C GLU A 68 -111.44 23.06 -53.62
N LYS A 69 -111.24 24.16 -54.35
CA LYS A 69 -109.90 24.65 -54.74
C LYS A 69 -109.04 25.11 -53.56
N GLU A 70 -109.66 25.70 -52.55
CA GLU A 70 -108.97 26.08 -51.31
C GLU A 70 -108.45 24.83 -50.59
N ASN A 71 -109.28 23.81 -50.41
CA ASN A 71 -108.89 22.51 -49.84
C ASN A 71 -107.84 21.77 -50.71
N GLU A 72 -107.93 21.82 -52.04
CA GLU A 72 -106.86 21.33 -52.94
C GLU A 72 -105.53 22.07 -52.68
N SER A 73 -105.57 23.39 -52.45
CA SER A 73 -104.39 24.19 -52.13
C SER A 73 -103.84 23.89 -50.72
N GLU A 74 -104.70 23.69 -49.72
CA GLU A 74 -104.28 23.29 -48.36
C GLU A 74 -103.63 21.90 -48.37
N VAL A 75 -104.18 20.94 -49.12
CA VAL A 75 -103.56 19.62 -49.32
C VAL A 75 -102.20 19.76 -50.02
N HIS A 76 -102.06 20.66 -50.99
CA HIS A 76 -100.77 20.95 -51.63
C HIS A 76 -99.75 21.57 -50.65
N PHE A 77 -100.14 22.59 -49.89
CA PHE A 77 -99.28 23.21 -48.88
C PHE A 77 -98.87 22.23 -47.77
N LYS A 78 -99.79 21.37 -47.32
CA LYS A 78 -99.49 20.29 -46.39
C LYS A 78 -98.48 19.29 -46.98
N ALA A 79 -98.67 18.86 -48.23
CA ALA A 79 -97.73 17.96 -48.90
C ALA A 79 -96.33 18.58 -49.10
N LEU A 80 -96.24 19.90 -49.28
CA LEU A 80 -94.96 20.63 -49.27
C LEU A 80 -94.33 20.64 -47.87
N ALA A 81 -95.10 20.95 -46.82
CA ALA A 81 -94.62 20.94 -45.43
C ALA A 81 -94.17 19.53 -44.96
N GLU A 82 -94.86 18.46 -45.39
CA GLU A 82 -94.47 17.07 -45.13
C GLU A 82 -93.17 16.68 -45.85
N ARG A 83 -92.92 17.22 -47.06
CA ARG A 83 -91.63 17.04 -47.77
C ARG A 83 -90.49 17.83 -47.10
N GLU A 84 -90.72 19.09 -46.73
CA GLU A 84 -89.72 19.92 -46.05
C GLU A 84 -89.35 19.35 -44.69
N THR A 85 -90.33 18.95 -43.87
CA THR A 85 -90.06 18.25 -42.60
C THR A 85 -89.42 16.87 -42.81
N GLY A 86 -89.71 16.19 -43.93
CA GLY A 86 -88.99 15.00 -44.37
C GLY A 86 -87.51 15.26 -44.64
N ARG A 87 -87.17 16.30 -45.41
CA ARG A 87 -85.77 16.70 -45.66
C ARG A 87 -85.07 17.08 -44.36
N LEU A 88 -85.68 17.92 -43.54
CA LEU A 88 -85.10 18.37 -42.26
C LEU A 88 -84.83 17.20 -41.31
N ARG A 89 -85.67 16.15 -41.28
CA ARG A 89 -85.39 14.92 -40.51
C ARG A 89 -84.19 14.14 -41.06
N GLN A 90 -84.00 14.08 -42.38
CA GLN A 90 -82.83 13.44 -42.99
C GLN A 90 -81.55 14.23 -42.70
N GLU A 91 -81.62 15.56 -42.76
CA GLU A 91 -80.53 16.49 -42.45
C GLU A 91 -80.13 16.42 -40.96
N ILE A 92 -81.11 16.40 -40.04
CA ILE A 92 -80.86 16.13 -38.61
C ILE A 92 -80.19 14.77 -38.40
N ALA A 93 -80.70 13.71 -39.02
CA ALA A 93 -80.12 12.37 -38.88
C ALA A 93 -78.68 12.29 -39.46
N GLN A 94 -78.37 13.04 -40.52
CA GLN A 94 -76.99 13.16 -41.02
C GLN A 94 -76.09 13.87 -40.01
N LEU A 95 -76.52 15.01 -39.46
CA LEU A 95 -75.79 15.76 -38.44
C LEU A 95 -75.59 14.95 -37.14
N GLU A 96 -76.58 14.15 -36.72
CA GLU A 96 -76.46 13.25 -35.57
C GLU A 96 -75.41 12.15 -35.79
N ASN A 97 -75.35 11.56 -36.99
CA ASN A 97 -74.32 10.59 -37.37
C ASN A 97 -72.93 11.25 -37.44
N GLU A 98 -72.82 12.46 -37.99
CA GLU A 98 -71.57 13.22 -38.01
C GLU A 98 -71.07 13.54 -36.59
N LEU A 99 -71.96 14.02 -35.71
CA LEU A 99 -71.69 14.26 -34.28
C LEU A 99 -71.28 12.98 -33.55
N GLY A 100 -71.86 11.83 -33.91
CA GLY A 100 -71.41 10.51 -33.47
C GLY A 100 -69.96 10.25 -33.87
N SER A 101 -69.64 10.37 -35.17
CA SER A 101 -68.27 10.17 -35.68
C SER A 101 -67.26 11.15 -35.07
N LEU A 102 -67.67 12.40 -34.80
CA LEU A 102 -66.82 13.41 -34.16
C LEU A 102 -66.59 13.10 -32.68
N ARG A 103 -67.58 12.54 -31.99
CA ARG A 103 -67.43 12.04 -30.60
C ARG A 103 -66.49 10.85 -30.54
N GLU A 104 -66.58 9.90 -31.47
CA GLU A 104 -65.64 8.78 -31.56
C GLU A 104 -64.21 9.24 -31.88
N LYS A 105 -64.05 10.14 -32.86
CA LYS A 105 -62.76 10.77 -33.19
C LYS A 105 -62.18 11.49 -31.96
N LYS A 106 -62.98 12.29 -31.26
CA LYS A 106 -62.59 12.95 -30.00
C LYS A 106 -62.13 11.93 -28.96
N ASN A 107 -62.94 10.91 -28.67
CA ASN A 107 -62.58 9.87 -27.69
C ASN A 107 -61.28 9.15 -28.08
N SER A 108 -61.03 8.91 -29.38
CA SER A 108 -59.78 8.31 -29.84
C SER A 108 -58.57 9.24 -29.64
N GLN A 109 -58.74 10.54 -29.84
CA GLN A 109 -57.71 11.57 -29.60
C GLN A 109 -57.43 11.73 -28.11
N GLU A 110 -58.45 11.78 -27.25
CA GLU A 110 -58.28 11.83 -25.78
C GLU A 110 -57.55 10.59 -25.25
N ASN A 111 -57.87 9.39 -25.75
CA ASN A 111 -57.14 8.17 -25.43
C ASN A 111 -55.68 8.18 -25.92
N ASN A 112 -55.41 8.77 -27.09
CA ASN A 112 -54.05 8.91 -27.60
C ASN A 112 -53.24 9.96 -26.82
N ILE A 113 -53.86 11.07 -26.42
CA ILE A 113 -53.28 12.10 -25.53
C ILE A 113 -52.97 11.48 -24.15
N PHE A 114 -53.87 10.68 -23.59
CA PHE A 114 -53.64 9.96 -22.34
C PHE A 114 -52.41 9.05 -22.43
N LYS A 115 -52.32 8.21 -23.48
CA LYS A 115 -51.16 7.34 -23.72
C LYS A 115 -49.87 8.11 -23.98
N ALA A 116 -49.94 9.25 -24.66
CA ALA A 116 -48.79 10.13 -24.88
C ALA A 116 -48.31 10.78 -23.57
N ASN A 117 -49.23 11.27 -22.73
CA ASN A 117 -48.93 11.81 -21.42
C ASN A 117 -48.34 10.76 -20.47
N GLN A 118 -48.85 9.52 -20.49
CA GLN A 118 -48.28 8.42 -19.72
C GLN A 118 -46.82 8.17 -20.14
N LYS A 119 -46.54 8.03 -21.44
CA LYS A 119 -45.17 7.87 -21.96
C LYS A 119 -44.26 9.06 -21.63
N LEU A 120 -44.82 10.27 -21.62
CA LEU A 120 -44.09 11.48 -21.25
C LEU A 120 -43.72 11.48 -19.77
N GLU A 121 -44.58 10.98 -18.88
CA GLU A 121 -44.27 10.81 -17.46
C GLU A 121 -43.28 9.66 -17.20
N GLU A 122 -43.40 8.55 -17.94
CA GLU A 122 -42.41 7.46 -17.96
C GLU A 122 -41.02 8.02 -18.36
N LEU A 123 -40.93 8.76 -19.47
CA LEU A 123 -39.68 9.38 -19.93
C LEU A 123 -39.13 10.45 -18.98
N LYS A 124 -39.99 11.24 -18.31
CA LYS A 124 -39.55 12.15 -17.22
C LYS A 124 -38.94 11.37 -16.05
N SER A 125 -39.58 10.26 -15.64
CA SER A 125 -39.12 9.45 -14.51
C SER A 125 -37.75 8.82 -14.82
N GLN A 126 -37.56 8.35 -16.06
CA GLN A 126 -36.29 7.89 -16.58
C GLN A 126 -35.25 9.02 -16.62
N LEU A 127 -35.56 10.16 -17.24
CA LEU A 127 -34.64 11.32 -17.31
C LEU A 127 -34.20 11.82 -15.93
N ASN A 128 -35.10 11.81 -14.95
CA ASN A 128 -34.77 12.15 -13.56
C ASN A 128 -33.84 11.10 -12.92
N TRP A 129 -34.01 9.81 -13.22
CA TRP A 129 -33.13 8.75 -12.74
C TRP A 129 -31.75 8.79 -13.43
N ASP A 130 -31.71 9.06 -14.74
CA ASP A 130 -30.48 9.26 -15.52
C ASP A 130 -29.70 10.49 -14.99
N GLN A 131 -30.39 11.60 -14.69
CA GLN A 131 -29.78 12.78 -14.06
C GLN A 131 -29.24 12.48 -12.66
N GLN A 132 -30.00 11.80 -11.79
CA GLN A 132 -29.52 11.41 -10.47
C GLN A 132 -28.31 10.47 -10.53
N THR A 133 -28.28 9.60 -11.53
CA THR A 133 -27.14 8.71 -11.81
C THR A 133 -25.92 9.51 -12.28
N LEU A 134 -26.10 10.45 -13.22
CA LEU A 134 -25.03 11.34 -13.69
C LEU A 134 -24.46 12.22 -12.57
N ASP A 135 -25.33 12.84 -11.75
CA ASP A 135 -24.92 13.66 -10.61
C ASP A 135 -24.07 12.85 -9.62
N ALA A 136 -24.46 11.60 -9.33
CA ALA A 136 -23.71 10.70 -8.46
C ALA A 136 -22.35 10.27 -9.05
N TRP A 137 -22.26 10.02 -10.36
CA TRP A 137 -20.99 9.74 -11.04
C TRP A 137 -20.05 10.95 -11.05
N LEU A 138 -20.59 12.17 -11.18
CA LEU A 138 -19.80 13.41 -11.09
C LEU A 138 -19.30 13.67 -9.67
N GLU A 139 -20.11 13.41 -8.64
CA GLU A 139 -19.69 13.52 -7.24
C GLU A 139 -18.60 12.50 -6.89
N GLU A 140 -18.75 11.25 -7.31
CA GLU A 140 -17.74 10.19 -7.10
C GLU A 140 -16.44 10.46 -7.88
N SER A 141 -16.53 11.06 -9.08
CA SER A 141 -15.33 11.52 -9.81
C SER A 141 -14.61 12.63 -9.04
N ALA A 142 -15.33 13.65 -8.57
CA ALA A 142 -14.75 14.76 -7.81
C ALA A 142 -14.06 14.28 -6.52
N ARG A 143 -14.70 13.35 -5.77
CA ARG A 143 -14.07 12.74 -4.59
C ARG A 143 -12.78 11.98 -4.93
N ARG A 144 -12.73 11.28 -6.07
CA ARG A 144 -11.52 10.57 -6.52
C ARG A 144 -10.41 11.52 -6.96
N ASP A 145 -10.77 12.65 -7.55
CA ASP A 145 -9.80 13.72 -7.86
C ASP A 145 -9.26 14.35 -6.55
N GLU A 146 -10.11 14.58 -5.55
CA GLU A 146 -9.71 15.04 -4.20
C GLU A 146 -8.79 14.03 -3.48
N ASP A 147 -9.15 12.75 -3.44
CA ASP A 147 -8.31 11.67 -2.89
C ASP A 147 -6.96 11.57 -3.64
N THR A 148 -6.97 11.71 -4.96
CA THR A 148 -5.74 11.68 -5.79
C THR A 148 -4.84 12.89 -5.48
N MET A 149 -5.41 14.08 -5.30
CA MET A 149 -4.67 15.27 -4.85
C MET A 149 -4.13 15.11 -3.43
N ALA A 150 -4.88 14.47 -2.52
CA ALA A 150 -4.41 14.18 -1.17
C ALA A 150 -3.22 13.20 -1.18
N ILE A 151 -3.31 12.10 -1.95
CA ILE A 151 -2.22 11.14 -2.14
C ILE A 151 -0.99 11.82 -2.75
N ALA A 152 -1.15 12.63 -3.79
CA ALA A 152 -0.03 13.37 -4.40
C ALA A 152 0.64 14.35 -3.43
N LYS A 153 -0.15 15.02 -2.57
CA LYS A 153 0.35 15.90 -1.52
C LYS A 153 1.12 15.15 -0.44
N TYR A 154 0.65 13.98 0.00
CA TYR A 154 1.39 13.15 0.95
C TYR A 154 2.70 12.61 0.33
N ALA A 155 2.66 12.14 -0.91
CA ALA A 155 3.87 11.72 -1.63
C ALA A 155 4.92 12.84 -1.74
N GLN A 156 4.49 14.08 -2.00
CA GLN A 156 5.39 15.25 -2.03
C GLN A 156 5.98 15.57 -0.64
N GLN A 157 5.20 15.39 0.44
CA GLN A 157 5.69 15.53 1.82
C GLN A 157 6.70 14.45 2.17
N ASP A 158 6.44 13.20 1.80
CA ASP A 158 7.35 12.07 2.00
C ASP A 158 8.64 12.23 1.18
N GLU A 159 8.58 12.69 -0.08
CA GLU A 159 9.79 13.07 -0.83
C GLU A 159 10.59 14.18 -0.14
N GLY A 160 9.91 15.16 0.47
CA GLY A 160 10.55 16.17 1.31
C GLY A 160 11.29 15.53 2.48
N ARG A 161 10.60 14.67 3.23
CA ARG A 161 11.14 14.01 4.41
C ARG A 161 12.26 13.01 4.09
N ILE A 162 12.18 12.30 2.98
CA ILE A 162 13.24 11.43 2.46
C ILE A 162 14.49 12.26 2.18
N ARG A 163 14.38 13.42 1.50
CA ARG A 163 15.52 14.31 1.27
C ARG A 163 16.15 14.83 2.57
N GLU A 164 15.36 15.24 3.55
CA GLU A 164 15.86 15.64 4.88
C GLU A 164 16.63 14.50 5.58
N LEU A 165 16.07 13.29 5.57
CA LEU A 165 16.69 12.12 6.19
C LEU A 165 17.97 11.69 5.46
N THR A 166 18.00 11.73 4.12
CA THR A 166 19.21 11.48 3.33
C THR A 166 20.31 12.48 3.66
N LEU A 167 20.02 13.79 3.69
CA LEU A 167 20.99 14.82 4.08
C LEU A 167 21.47 14.66 5.54
N SER A 168 20.63 14.14 6.43
CA SER A 168 21.01 13.82 7.82
C SER A 168 21.94 12.61 7.89
N ILE A 169 21.67 11.56 7.11
CA ILE A 169 22.52 10.36 6.98
C ILE A 169 23.89 10.74 6.39
N GLU A 170 23.92 11.59 5.35
CA GLU A 170 25.16 12.09 4.76
C GLU A 170 26.01 12.87 5.77
N LYS A 171 25.41 13.78 6.55
CA LYS A 171 26.10 14.53 7.62
C LYS A 171 26.66 13.61 8.69
N LEU A 172 25.86 12.68 9.22
CA LEU A 172 26.31 11.73 10.24
C LEU A 172 27.40 10.79 9.71
N THR A 173 27.33 10.43 8.42
CA THR A 173 28.38 9.64 7.74
C THR A 173 29.66 10.45 7.56
N LEU A 174 29.57 11.74 7.26
CA LEU A 174 30.73 12.64 7.20
C LEU A 174 31.39 12.78 8.58
N GLU A 175 30.61 13.04 9.63
CA GLU A 175 31.09 13.13 11.02
C GLU A 175 31.74 11.82 11.50
N ALA A 176 31.12 10.67 11.21
CA ALA A 176 31.69 9.37 11.56
C ALA A 176 33.03 9.13 10.83
N ASN A 177 33.16 9.56 9.58
CA ASN A 177 34.42 9.50 8.85
C ASN A 177 35.47 10.48 9.38
N GLN A 178 35.08 11.68 9.85
CA GLN A 178 35.99 12.62 10.51
C GLN A 178 36.48 12.06 11.86
N LYS A 179 35.57 11.56 12.70
CA LYS A 179 35.89 10.92 13.99
C LYS A 179 36.77 9.69 13.82
N ARG A 180 36.55 8.89 12.77
CA ARG A 180 37.45 7.78 12.40
C ARG A 180 38.85 8.26 12.02
N LYS A 181 38.98 9.27 11.14
CA LYS A 181 40.29 9.84 10.77
C LYS A 181 41.05 10.41 11.98
N ALA A 182 40.35 11.03 12.92
CA ALA A 182 40.94 11.51 14.17
C ALA A 182 41.40 10.36 15.07
N LEU A 183 40.61 9.29 15.20
CA LEU A 183 41.04 8.08 15.91
C LEU A 183 42.25 7.41 15.24
N ASP A 184 42.29 7.37 13.90
CA ASP A 184 43.41 6.84 13.13
C ASP A 184 44.69 7.69 13.37
N SER A 185 44.60 9.02 13.45
CA SER A 185 45.75 9.88 13.75
C SER A 185 46.23 9.73 15.20
N GLU A 186 45.32 9.80 16.18
CA GLU A 186 45.63 9.58 17.61
C GLU A 186 46.29 8.20 17.86
N LEU A 187 45.83 7.18 17.13
CA LEU A 187 46.45 5.85 17.16
C LEU A 187 47.87 5.87 16.57
N THR A 188 48.11 6.54 15.44
CA THR A 188 49.47 6.68 14.90
C THR A 188 50.38 7.48 15.81
N GLU A 189 49.90 8.57 16.42
CA GLU A 189 50.66 9.38 17.38
C GLU A 189 51.03 8.53 18.61
N THR A 190 50.06 7.81 19.19
CA THR A 190 50.29 6.86 20.30
C THR A 190 51.33 5.79 19.95
N ILE A 191 51.28 5.22 18.74
CA ILE A 191 52.26 4.23 18.27
C ILE A 191 53.65 4.87 18.12
N THR A 192 53.77 6.08 17.56
CA THR A 192 55.06 6.77 17.45
C THR A 192 55.62 7.18 18.82
N ALA A 193 54.76 7.59 19.75
CA ALA A 193 55.14 7.86 21.13
C ALA A 193 55.67 6.59 21.82
N GLN A 194 54.99 5.45 21.69
CA GLN A 194 55.46 4.17 22.22
C GLN A 194 56.81 3.76 21.63
N ILE A 195 57.00 3.85 20.30
CA ILE A 195 58.29 3.58 19.65
C ILE A 195 59.39 4.52 20.18
N SER A 196 59.07 5.80 20.42
CA SER A 196 60.03 6.74 21.00
C SER A 196 60.39 6.38 22.45
N LEU A 197 59.42 5.94 23.26
CA LEU A 197 59.63 5.49 24.65
C LEU A 197 60.47 4.21 24.71
N ASP A 198 60.19 3.23 23.84
CA ASP A 198 60.97 2.00 23.73
C ASP A 198 62.41 2.29 23.30
N LYS A 199 62.61 3.25 22.38
CA LYS A 199 63.94 3.70 21.98
C LYS A 199 64.65 4.48 23.09
N ILE A 200 63.95 5.34 23.83
CA ILE A 200 64.49 6.02 25.01
C ILE A 200 64.91 4.98 26.06
N ALA A 201 64.08 3.99 26.37
CA ALA A 201 64.38 2.90 27.30
C ALA A 201 65.55 2.01 26.83
N GLU A 202 65.79 1.92 25.53
CA GLU A 202 66.99 1.29 24.97
C GLU A 202 68.24 2.16 25.14
N THR A 203 68.17 3.45 24.79
CA THR A 203 69.29 4.39 25.04
C THR A 203 69.59 4.55 26.52
N PHE A 204 68.61 4.43 27.41
CA PHE A 204 68.81 4.44 28.86
C PHE A 204 69.51 3.16 29.34
N ARG A 205 69.16 1.98 28.80
CA ARG A 205 69.90 0.73 29.07
C ARG A 205 71.35 0.82 28.58
N GLN A 206 71.59 1.38 27.40
CA GLN A 206 72.93 1.63 26.88
C GLN A 206 73.70 2.63 27.76
N ALA A 207 73.14 3.81 28.03
CA ALA A 207 73.75 4.83 28.89
C ALA A 207 73.96 4.34 30.33
N HIS A 208 73.15 3.39 30.82
CA HIS A 208 73.40 2.75 32.12
C HIS A 208 74.57 1.77 32.07
N ALA A 209 74.75 1.01 30.98
CA ALA A 209 75.92 0.15 30.78
C ALA A 209 77.20 0.98 30.59
N GLU A 210 77.14 2.03 29.78
CA GLU A 210 78.22 3.02 29.62
C GLU A 210 78.53 3.72 30.96
N ARG A 211 77.51 4.08 31.75
CA ARG A 211 77.69 4.58 33.13
C ARG A 211 78.34 3.54 34.05
N GLN A 212 78.01 2.24 33.94
CA GLN A 212 78.64 1.22 34.78
C GLN A 212 80.12 1.00 34.40
N GLU A 213 80.46 0.99 33.11
CA GLU A 213 81.86 0.93 32.68
C GLU A 213 82.62 2.23 33.02
N LEU A 214 82.00 3.40 32.86
CA LEU A 214 82.54 4.66 33.36
C LEU A 214 82.71 4.64 34.88
N LEU A 215 81.77 4.09 35.65
CA LEU A 215 81.91 3.94 37.11
C LEU A 215 83.03 2.95 37.46
N ARG A 216 83.23 1.86 36.71
CA ARG A 216 84.36 0.94 36.91
C ARG A 216 85.70 1.63 36.61
N GLN A 217 85.74 2.48 35.58
CA GLN A 217 86.88 3.33 35.28
C GLN A 217 87.07 4.44 36.33
N TRP A 218 85.97 4.99 36.88
CA TRP A 218 85.99 6.04 37.90
C TRP A 218 86.29 5.50 39.30
N GLU A 219 85.97 4.24 39.61
CA GLU A 219 86.47 3.52 40.78
C GLU A 219 87.97 3.28 40.63
N SER A 220 88.43 2.90 39.43
CA SER A 220 89.86 2.77 39.13
C SER A 220 90.62 4.11 39.21
N THR A 221 90.02 5.22 38.77
CA THR A 221 90.62 6.55 38.94
C THR A 221 90.37 7.18 40.30
N ILE A 222 89.32 6.87 41.07
CA ILE A 222 89.24 7.16 42.51
C ILE A 222 90.34 6.42 43.25
N GLU A 223 90.62 5.17 42.90
CA GLU A 223 91.69 4.39 43.52
C GLU A 223 93.09 4.96 43.17
N GLN A 224 93.22 5.72 42.08
CA GLN A 224 94.39 6.56 41.78
C GLN A 224 94.30 7.96 42.39
N MET A 225 93.11 8.53 42.55
CA MET A 225 92.87 9.91 42.98
C MET A 225 92.80 10.04 44.49
N ARG A 226 92.43 8.99 45.24
CA ARG A 226 92.72 8.86 46.68
C ARG A 226 94.22 8.95 46.96
N ARG A 227 95.06 8.43 46.06
CA ARG A 227 96.54 8.57 46.15
C ARG A 227 97.01 9.98 45.79
N ARG A 228 96.15 10.85 45.24
CA ARG A 228 96.45 12.21 44.77
C ARG A 228 95.74 13.33 45.54
N ASP A 229 94.57 13.11 46.12
CA ASP A 229 93.94 14.04 47.05
C ASP A 229 94.59 13.95 48.44
N GLN A 230 95.26 12.83 48.74
CA GLN A 230 96.34 12.76 49.74
C GLN A 230 97.51 13.72 49.43
N GLU A 231 97.72 14.12 48.17
CA GLU A 231 98.73 15.08 47.74
C GLU A 231 98.15 16.52 47.58
N ILE A 232 96.85 16.65 47.24
CA ILE A 232 96.23 17.88 46.69
C ILE A 232 95.26 18.60 47.64
N GLY A 233 94.91 18.05 48.81
CA GLY A 233 93.98 18.65 49.80
C GLY A 233 94.40 19.97 50.47
N ASN A 234 95.21 20.80 49.81
CA ASN A 234 95.98 21.90 50.36
C ASN A 234 95.51 23.34 49.97
N SER A 235 94.49 23.59 49.10
CA SER A 235 94.17 24.98 48.64
C SER A 235 92.76 25.33 48.05
N VAL A 236 91.99 26.19 48.77
CA VAL A 236 91.31 27.51 48.42
C VAL A 236 90.57 27.82 47.06
N PRO A 237 89.33 28.40 47.08
CA PRO A 237 88.63 29.12 45.94
C PRO A 237 87.76 30.40 46.25
N GLN A 238 87.44 31.32 45.26
CA GLN A 238 86.44 32.48 45.36
C GLN A 238 85.91 33.19 44.04
N LEU A 239 84.62 33.66 44.00
CA LEU A 239 83.94 34.90 43.37
C LEU A 239 83.75 35.17 41.81
N GLU A 240 83.14 36.31 41.32
CA GLU A 240 81.68 36.61 41.00
C GLU A 240 81.37 37.78 39.91
N THR A 241 80.16 38.44 39.76
CA THR A 241 79.57 39.06 38.47
C THR A 241 78.59 40.35 38.50
N LEU A 242 78.07 40.96 37.35
CA LEU A 242 76.66 41.57 37.05
C LEU A 242 76.35 42.80 36.05
N LYS A 243 75.08 42.95 35.49
CA LYS A 243 74.12 44.18 35.31
C LYS A 243 73.32 44.56 33.95
N GLY A 244 72.11 45.27 33.99
CA GLY A 244 71.15 45.81 32.87
C GLY A 244 69.93 46.74 33.36
N THR A 245 68.81 47.29 32.73
CA THR A 245 68.07 47.53 31.38
C THR A 245 66.88 48.64 31.43
N VAL A 246 66.06 49.03 30.37
CA VAL A 246 64.96 50.15 30.34
C VAL A 246 63.91 50.27 29.11
N ASP A 247 62.71 50.99 29.17
CA ASP A 247 61.66 51.29 28.07
C ASP A 247 60.58 52.50 28.24
N ARG A 248 59.66 52.90 27.26
CA ARG A 248 58.35 53.75 27.37
C ARG A 248 57.39 54.03 26.11
N THR A 249 56.20 54.76 26.19
CA THR A 249 55.04 54.96 25.18
C THR A 249 54.11 56.27 25.25
N ALA A 250 53.00 56.50 24.43
CA ALA A 250 52.10 57.75 24.27
C ALA A 250 50.59 57.65 23.69
N THR A 251 49.79 58.76 23.46
CA THR A 251 48.28 58.92 23.09
C THR A 251 47.89 60.06 22.02
N GLU A 252 46.70 60.69 21.66
CA GLU A 252 45.19 60.91 21.98
C GLU A 252 44.43 61.76 20.82
N VAL A 253 43.17 62.38 20.67
CA VAL A 253 41.79 62.68 21.30
C VAL A 253 40.70 63.42 20.34
N GLU A 254 39.38 63.62 20.72
CA GLU A 254 38.22 64.57 20.26
C GLU A 254 37.32 64.34 18.94
N ALA A 255 36.14 64.96 18.51
CA ALA A 255 35.11 66.05 18.82
C ALA A 255 33.73 65.93 17.97
N MET A 256 32.68 66.81 17.78
CA MET A 256 31.60 67.60 18.54
C MET A 256 30.46 68.29 17.62
N ARG A 257 29.11 68.46 17.94
CA ARG A 257 28.04 69.45 17.37
C ARG A 257 26.48 69.33 17.76
N SER A 258 25.56 70.30 17.40
CA SER A 258 24.05 70.44 17.69
C SER A 258 23.30 71.61 16.87
N HIS A 259 21.99 72.10 16.90
CA HIS A 259 20.52 71.76 17.22
C HIS A 259 19.46 72.92 16.83
N ALA A 260 18.08 72.74 16.69
CA ALA A 260 16.99 73.81 16.46
C ALA A 260 15.43 73.41 16.61
N ALA A 261 14.38 74.32 16.70
CA ALA A 261 12.89 74.03 16.82
C ALA A 261 11.72 75.14 16.75
N ASN A 262 10.44 74.71 16.43
CA ASN A 262 9.02 74.99 16.95
C ASN A 262 8.07 76.27 16.89
N LEU A 263 6.83 76.03 16.38
CA LEU A 263 5.39 76.34 16.77
C LEU A 263 4.87 77.61 17.55
N LYS A 264 3.72 78.19 17.09
CA LYS A 264 2.56 78.62 17.94
C LYS A 264 1.21 78.74 17.16
N LYS A 265 0.08 78.94 17.86
CA LYS A 265 -1.32 78.67 17.43
C LYS A 265 -2.30 79.80 17.85
N GLU A 266 -3.37 79.99 17.07
CA GLU A 266 -4.71 80.57 17.44
C GLU A 266 -4.88 82.05 17.84
N LEU A 267 -6.16 82.48 17.77
CA LEU A 267 -6.81 83.70 18.30
C LEU A 267 -6.84 84.96 17.40
N ASN A 268 -7.82 85.02 16.49
CA ASN A 268 -8.71 86.20 16.43
C ASN A 268 -10.11 85.84 15.93
N ASN A 269 -11.13 86.26 16.68
CA ASN A 269 -12.54 86.03 16.40
C ASN A 269 -13.22 87.41 16.23
N LYS A 270 -14.20 87.53 15.34
CA LYS A 270 -15.06 88.74 15.15
C LYS A 270 -14.37 90.04 14.71
N THR A 271 -13.92 90.10 13.45
CA THR A 271 -14.20 91.31 12.63
C THR A 271 -15.68 91.30 12.25
N THR A 272 -16.50 92.04 13.00
CA THR A 272 -17.15 93.32 12.62
C THR A 272 -18.45 93.14 11.82
N LYS A 273 -19.61 93.39 12.46
CA LYS A 273 -20.42 94.64 12.40
C LYS A 273 -21.08 94.79 11.02
N LEU A 274 -22.41 94.86 10.91
CA LEU A 274 -23.31 95.86 11.53
C LEU A 274 -22.98 97.30 11.09
N GLN A 275 -22.90 97.46 9.77
CA GLN A 275 -23.20 98.65 9.00
C GLN A 275 -23.88 98.14 7.71
N ASP A 276 -24.99 98.70 7.20
CA ASP A 276 -25.74 99.88 7.67
C ASP A 276 -27.23 99.56 7.86
N ALA A 277 -27.83 100.22 8.85
CA ALA A 277 -29.26 100.51 8.87
C ALA A 277 -29.46 101.94 8.36
N GLN A 278 -30.71 102.33 8.05
CA GLN A 278 -31.08 103.63 7.48
C GLN A 278 -30.63 103.76 6.00
N GLN A 279 -31.50 104.13 5.05
CA GLN A 279 -32.64 105.05 5.14
C GLN A 279 -33.97 104.31 4.89
N HIS A 280 -35.05 104.50 5.67
CA HIS A 280 -35.82 105.72 6.03
C HIS A 280 -36.83 106.19 4.98
N ASN A 281 -38.04 106.42 5.48
CA ASN A 281 -39.01 107.44 5.06
C ASN A 281 -39.53 107.41 3.61
N THR A 282 -40.61 106.67 3.43
CA THR A 282 -41.92 107.25 3.04
C THR A 282 -43.01 106.33 3.61
N THR A 283 -43.50 106.62 4.82
CA THR A 283 -44.82 107.25 5.08
C THR A 283 -45.98 106.40 4.53
N LEU A 284 -46.88 105.87 5.38
CA LEU A 284 -48.02 106.63 5.93
C LEU A 284 -48.75 107.37 4.79
N GLY A 285 -50.00 107.08 4.41
CA GLY A 285 -51.11 106.54 5.21
C GLY A 285 -52.12 107.66 5.49
N GLU A 286 -53.42 107.32 5.47
CA GLU A 286 -54.58 108.17 5.84
C GLU A 286 -55.34 109.03 4.76
N LYS A 287 -56.61 108.65 4.49
CA LYS A 287 -57.88 109.46 4.56
C LYS A 287 -58.42 110.41 3.42
N LEU A 288 -59.74 110.21 3.09
CA LEU A 288 -60.89 111.16 2.83
C LEU A 288 -61.26 111.90 1.47
N GLN A 289 -62.41 111.53 0.82
CA GLN A 289 -63.77 112.21 0.65
C GLN A 289 -64.11 113.58 -0.13
N ALA A 290 -65.11 113.65 -1.11
CA ALA A 290 -66.24 114.70 -1.36
C ALA A 290 -66.81 115.23 -2.80
N VAL A 291 -68.10 114.94 -3.25
CA VAL A 291 -69.46 115.61 -3.70
C VAL A 291 -69.82 116.95 -4.61
N THR A 292 -70.97 117.02 -5.47
CA THR A 292 -72.07 118.12 -5.92
C THR A 292 -72.47 118.87 -7.35
N GLU A 293 -73.82 118.99 -7.75
CA GLU A 293 -74.94 119.78 -8.60
C GLU A 293 -75.05 120.89 -9.83
N ALA A 294 -76.28 121.22 -10.48
CA ALA A 294 -76.65 122.20 -11.68
C ALA A 294 -78.20 122.65 -12.11
N ALA A 295 -78.56 123.57 -13.13
CA ALA A 295 -79.97 124.11 -13.66
C ALA A 295 -80.06 124.89 -15.12
N LEU A 296 -81.05 125.59 -15.87
CA LEU A 296 -82.56 126.06 -16.01
C LEU A 296 -83.08 126.72 -17.45
N SER A 297 -84.34 127.28 -17.76
CA SER A 297 -84.92 127.85 -19.13
C SER A 297 -86.25 128.82 -19.30
N VAL A 298 -86.81 129.31 -20.52
CA VAL A 298 -87.89 130.44 -20.85
C VAL A 298 -88.75 130.46 -22.25
N GLU A 299 -89.92 131.23 -22.52
CA GLU A 299 -90.80 131.40 -23.84
C GLU A 299 -91.81 132.69 -24.09
N GLU A 300 -92.63 132.91 -25.22
CA GLU A 300 -93.49 134.14 -25.74
C GLU A 300 -94.76 133.92 -26.79
N ARG A 301 -95.69 134.88 -27.25
CA ARG A 301 -96.58 135.04 -28.56
C ARG A 301 -97.94 135.96 -28.65
N ALA A 302 -98.45 136.56 -29.82
CA ALA A 302 -99.84 137.27 -30.05
C ALA A 302 -100.46 137.75 -31.51
N VAL A 303 -101.78 138.20 -31.64
CA VAL A 303 -102.56 139.21 -32.60
C VAL A 303 -103.43 138.90 -33.95
N GLN A 304 -104.67 139.51 -34.23
CA GLN A 304 -105.40 139.77 -35.58
C GLN A 304 -106.77 140.66 -35.68
N MET A 305 -107.59 140.79 -36.82
CA MET A 305 -108.69 141.86 -37.11
C MET A 305 -110.13 141.67 -37.86
N GLU A 306 -110.55 142.26 -39.05
CA GLU A 306 -111.90 143.00 -39.38
C GLU A 306 -113.18 142.51 -40.26
N GLN A 307 -113.66 143.18 -41.40
CA GLN A 307 -115.11 143.59 -41.78
C GLN A 307 -115.86 143.13 -43.15
N LEU A 308 -117.12 143.61 -43.54
CA LEU A 308 -117.97 143.01 -44.68
C LEU A 308 -119.19 143.62 -45.59
N LEU A 309 -120.01 144.68 -45.33
CA LEU A 309 -121.53 144.79 -45.63
C LEU A 309 -122.43 144.64 -46.97
N ARG A 310 -122.69 145.66 -47.87
CA ARG A 310 -124.01 146.08 -48.56
C ARG A 310 -124.96 145.16 -49.41
N ASP A 311 -124.57 144.03 -49.99
CA ASP A 311 -125.24 143.45 -51.18
C ASP A 311 -126.57 142.65 -50.98
N GLN A 312 -127.33 142.91 -49.91
CA GLN A 312 -128.34 141.95 -49.42
C GLN A 312 -129.77 142.11 -49.99
N GLU A 313 -130.27 143.32 -50.18
CA GLU A 313 -131.71 143.56 -50.41
C GLU A 313 -132.26 142.97 -51.71
N HIS A 314 -131.46 142.94 -52.78
CA HIS A 314 -131.93 142.53 -54.11
C HIS A 314 -132.22 141.01 -54.20
N THR A 315 -131.74 140.22 -53.24
CA THR A 315 -131.94 138.77 -53.16
C THR A 315 -133.39 138.37 -52.84
N ILE A 316 -134.15 139.26 -52.16
CA ILE A 316 -135.39 138.88 -51.45
C ILE A 316 -136.51 138.44 -52.41
N LYS A 317 -136.65 139.07 -53.58
CA LYS A 317 -137.76 138.77 -54.51
C LYS A 317 -137.63 137.43 -55.25
N GLU A 318 -136.42 136.90 -55.41
CA GLU A 318 -136.24 135.58 -56.02
C GLU A 318 -136.71 134.46 -55.08
N ILE A 319 -136.52 134.66 -53.76
CA ILE A 319 -136.88 133.71 -52.70
C ILE A 319 -138.38 133.38 -52.70
N GLU A 320 -139.27 134.34 -52.98
CA GLU A 320 -140.72 134.10 -52.99
C GLU A 320 -141.15 133.08 -54.05
N THR A 321 -140.56 133.12 -55.25
CA THR A 321 -140.85 132.14 -56.31
C THR A 321 -140.22 130.78 -56.05
N GLN A 322 -139.09 130.75 -55.34
CA GLN A 322 -138.46 129.52 -54.86
C GLN A 322 -139.31 128.85 -53.76
N LEU A 323 -139.90 129.63 -52.85
CA LEU A 323 -140.72 129.16 -51.74
C LEU A 323 -141.91 128.32 -52.21
N GLN A 324 -142.61 128.74 -53.26
CA GLN A 324 -143.76 127.98 -53.78
C GLN A 324 -143.34 126.65 -54.41
N ARG A 325 -142.21 126.60 -55.12
CA ARG A 325 -141.63 125.33 -55.61
C ARG A 325 -141.20 124.41 -54.47
N GLN A 326 -140.65 124.95 -53.39
CA GLN A 326 -140.27 124.16 -52.21
C GLN A 326 -141.48 123.52 -51.50
N ARG A 327 -142.67 124.13 -51.54
CA ARG A 327 -143.89 123.54 -50.95
C ARG A 327 -144.32 122.23 -51.62
N GLU A 328 -144.25 122.13 -52.94
CA GLU A 328 -144.55 120.88 -53.67
C GLU A 328 -143.49 119.80 -53.41
N VAL A 329 -142.21 120.20 -53.34
CA VAL A 329 -141.11 119.30 -52.97
C VAL A 329 -141.29 118.77 -51.54
N LEU A 330 -141.67 119.62 -50.59
CA LEU A 330 -141.96 119.24 -49.20
C LEU A 330 -143.08 118.19 -49.10
N PHE A 331 -144.15 118.30 -49.89
CA PHE A 331 -145.21 117.29 -49.88
C PHE A 331 -144.72 115.92 -50.36
N ARG A 332 -143.99 115.87 -51.50
CA ARG A 332 -143.41 114.61 -52.00
C ARG A 332 -142.42 114.01 -51.00
N LYS A 333 -141.55 114.85 -50.40
CA LYS A 333 -140.58 114.42 -49.37
C LYS A 333 -141.25 113.95 -48.08
N SER A 334 -142.41 114.49 -47.70
CA SER A 334 -143.21 113.99 -46.59
C SER A 334 -143.72 112.57 -46.85
N GLN A 335 -144.19 112.29 -48.06
CA GLN A 335 -144.69 110.97 -48.46
C GLN A 335 -143.56 109.93 -48.57
N GLU A 336 -142.40 110.30 -49.14
CA GLU A 336 -141.18 109.49 -49.11
C GLU A 336 -140.74 109.16 -47.66
N LEU A 337 -140.74 110.16 -46.77
CA LEU A 337 -140.35 110.01 -45.37
C LEU A 337 -141.29 109.08 -44.59
N GLN A 338 -142.59 109.04 -44.95
CA GLN A 338 -143.52 108.07 -44.36
C GLN A 338 -143.23 106.63 -44.82
N ALA A 339 -142.84 106.42 -46.08
CA ALA A 339 -142.41 105.11 -46.57
C ALA A 339 -141.09 104.66 -45.91
N LEU A 340 -140.12 105.57 -45.78
CA LEU A 340 -138.86 105.30 -45.07
C LEU A 340 -139.09 104.92 -43.60
N ARG A 341 -140.03 105.57 -42.90
CA ARG A 341 -140.46 105.20 -41.53
C ARG A 341 -141.17 103.84 -41.42
N ALA A 342 -141.74 103.32 -42.51
CA ALA A 342 -142.27 101.96 -42.52
C ALA A 342 -141.12 100.93 -42.62
N ASN A 343 -140.16 101.18 -43.52
CA ASN A 343 -138.96 100.35 -43.67
C ASN A 343 -138.08 100.36 -42.40
N GLU A 344 -137.92 101.52 -41.76
CA GLU A 344 -137.26 101.69 -40.45
C GLU A 344 -137.84 100.74 -39.40
N LYS A 345 -139.16 100.64 -39.30
CA LYS A 345 -139.83 99.72 -38.36
C LYS A 345 -139.61 98.25 -38.70
N SER A 346 -139.55 97.87 -39.98
CA SER A 346 -139.17 96.50 -40.38
C SER A 346 -137.73 96.18 -39.97
N ALA A 347 -136.80 97.08 -40.27
CA ALA A 347 -135.40 96.92 -39.90
C ALA A 347 -135.20 96.84 -38.38
N VAL A 348 -135.95 97.60 -37.57
CA VAL A 348 -135.92 97.50 -36.10
C VAL A 348 -136.47 96.15 -35.60
N ALA A 349 -137.48 95.58 -36.27
CA ALA A 349 -137.97 94.23 -35.95
C ALA A 349 -136.93 93.15 -36.31
N GLU A 350 -136.26 93.27 -37.46
CA GLU A 350 -135.18 92.37 -37.89
C GLU A 350 -133.93 92.48 -36.98
N LEU A 351 -133.58 93.69 -36.55
CA LEU A 351 -132.50 93.95 -35.60
C LEU A 351 -132.78 93.37 -34.20
N SER A 352 -134.00 93.55 -33.68
CA SER A 352 -134.38 92.97 -32.38
C SER A 352 -134.48 91.44 -32.43
N GLY A 353 -134.97 90.86 -33.54
CA GLY A 353 -134.84 89.43 -33.82
C GLY A 353 -133.38 88.97 -33.79
N SER A 354 -132.50 89.67 -34.52
CA SER A 354 -131.06 89.39 -34.57
C SER A 354 -130.38 89.52 -33.20
N GLN A 355 -130.79 90.47 -32.36
CA GLN A 355 -130.32 90.61 -30.97
C GLN A 355 -130.70 89.41 -30.10
N THR A 356 -131.91 88.85 -30.25
CA THR A 356 -132.26 87.61 -29.53
C THR A 356 -131.44 86.41 -30.01
N ILE A 357 -131.08 86.34 -31.30
CA ILE A 357 -130.20 85.29 -31.83
C ILE A 357 -128.78 85.46 -31.27
N LEU A 358 -128.24 86.69 -31.26
CA LEU A 358 -126.94 87.01 -30.66
C LEU A 358 -126.89 86.63 -29.17
N SER A 359 -127.88 87.04 -28.37
CA SER A 359 -127.91 86.70 -26.94
C SER A 359 -128.00 85.19 -26.68
N ASN A 360 -128.74 84.45 -27.52
CA ASN A 360 -128.75 82.98 -27.47
C ASN A 360 -127.37 82.38 -27.81
N LEU A 361 -126.67 82.92 -28.81
CA LEU A 361 -125.31 82.50 -29.19
C LEU A 361 -124.29 82.84 -28.10
N GLU A 362 -124.34 84.03 -27.50
CA GLU A 362 -123.53 84.44 -26.34
C GLU A 362 -123.73 83.48 -25.16
N SER A 363 -124.98 83.09 -24.85
CA SER A 363 -125.30 82.11 -23.81
C SER A 363 -124.72 80.72 -24.09
N ARG A 364 -124.49 80.39 -25.37
CA ARG A 364 -123.87 79.14 -25.82
C ARG A 364 -122.34 79.24 -25.82
N LEU A 365 -121.80 80.41 -26.14
CA LEU A 365 -120.37 80.73 -26.09
C LEU A 365 -119.88 80.65 -24.63
N SER A 366 -120.56 81.32 -23.71
CA SER A 366 -120.27 81.26 -22.26
C SER A 366 -120.33 79.84 -21.69
N LYS A 367 -121.21 78.97 -22.20
CA LYS A 367 -121.25 77.53 -21.82
C LYS A 367 -120.05 76.74 -22.37
N LEU A 368 -119.52 77.12 -23.53
CA LEU A 368 -118.29 76.53 -24.07
C LEU A 368 -117.07 77.03 -23.29
N ASP A 369 -117.00 78.32 -22.94
CA ASP A 369 -115.93 78.90 -22.11
C ASP A 369 -115.87 78.24 -20.73
N GLN A 370 -117.01 78.04 -20.07
CA GLN A 370 -117.10 77.31 -18.79
C GLN A 370 -116.67 75.84 -18.91
N ASN A 371 -116.80 75.22 -20.08
CA ASN A 371 -116.33 73.86 -20.31
C ASN A 371 -114.83 73.82 -20.66
N ALA A 372 -114.31 74.83 -21.35
CA ALA A 372 -112.88 75.01 -21.60
C ALA A 372 -112.11 75.23 -20.29
N LEU A 373 -112.63 76.05 -19.37
CA LEU A 373 -112.06 76.24 -18.03
C LEU A 373 -111.99 74.93 -17.24
N LYS A 374 -113.06 74.12 -17.24
CA LYS A 374 -113.05 72.78 -16.59
C LYS A 374 -112.08 71.82 -17.25
N GLN A 375 -111.92 71.87 -18.58
CA GLN A 375 -110.90 71.08 -19.27
C GLN A 375 -109.49 71.55 -18.89
N GLN A 376 -109.26 72.85 -18.72
CA GLN A 376 -107.99 73.38 -18.24
C GLN A 376 -107.69 72.98 -16.78
N GLU A 377 -108.69 72.95 -15.89
CA GLU A 377 -108.56 72.39 -14.54
C GLU A 377 -108.19 70.90 -14.57
N ILE A 378 -108.81 70.10 -15.45
CA ILE A 378 -108.49 68.68 -15.62
C ILE A 378 -107.05 68.50 -16.14
N ILE A 379 -106.64 69.30 -17.13
CA ILE A 379 -105.27 69.28 -17.67
C ILE A 379 -104.25 69.62 -16.58
N HIS A 380 -104.42 70.71 -15.82
CA HIS A 380 -103.49 71.08 -14.74
C HIS A 380 -103.40 70.01 -13.64
N ASN A 381 -104.50 69.31 -13.33
CA ASN A 381 -104.49 68.17 -12.41
C ASN A 381 -103.76 66.95 -12.99
N GLN A 382 -103.84 66.72 -14.31
CA GLN A 382 -103.09 65.66 -14.99
C GLN A 382 -101.60 66.01 -15.09
N ASP A 383 -101.25 67.25 -15.43
CA ASP A 383 -99.87 67.76 -15.44
C ASP A 383 -99.19 67.60 -14.08
N PHE A 384 -99.91 67.88 -12.98
CA PHE A 384 -99.39 67.66 -11.62
C PHE A 384 -99.13 66.17 -11.34
N GLN A 385 -100.03 65.28 -11.76
CA GLN A 385 -99.81 63.83 -11.62
C GLN A 385 -98.65 63.34 -12.49
N ILE A 386 -98.53 63.86 -13.71
CA ILE A 386 -97.40 63.60 -14.62
C ILE A 386 -96.10 64.04 -13.94
N GLN A 387 -95.97 65.26 -13.42
CA GLN A 387 -94.77 65.70 -12.70
C GLN A 387 -94.43 64.84 -11.48
N VAL A 388 -95.43 64.32 -10.75
CA VAL A 388 -95.18 63.39 -9.63
C VAL A 388 -94.71 62.03 -10.12
N LEU A 389 -95.18 61.56 -11.28
CA LEU A 389 -94.70 60.34 -11.92
C LEU A 389 -93.32 60.53 -12.55
N GLU A 390 -93.04 61.65 -13.21
CA GLU A 390 -91.73 62.02 -13.75
C GLU A 390 -90.67 62.07 -12.65
N ARG A 391 -90.96 62.70 -11.49
CA ARG A 391 -90.04 62.72 -10.34
C ARG A 391 -89.82 61.33 -9.72
N LYS A 392 -90.77 60.39 -9.88
CA LYS A 392 -90.58 58.98 -9.51
C LYS A 392 -89.77 58.22 -10.57
N MET A 393 -90.04 58.45 -11.85
CA MET A 393 -89.31 57.89 -12.99
C MET A 393 -87.84 58.32 -12.96
N ALA A 394 -87.54 59.61 -12.77
CA ALA A 394 -86.19 60.13 -12.62
C ALA A 394 -85.40 59.39 -11.54
N ARG A 395 -85.97 59.24 -10.33
CA ARG A 395 -85.39 58.47 -9.23
C ARG A 395 -85.18 56.99 -9.56
N LEU A 396 -86.12 56.36 -10.28
CA LEU A 396 -86.00 54.97 -10.74
C LEU A 396 -84.96 54.80 -11.87
N CYS A 397 -84.75 55.84 -12.68
CA CYS A 397 -83.73 55.91 -13.73
C CYS A 397 -82.34 56.29 -13.21
N GLY A 398 -82.19 56.55 -11.91
CA GLY A 398 -80.90 56.85 -11.26
C GLY A 398 -80.59 58.35 -11.06
N GLU A 399 -81.52 59.25 -11.38
CA GLU A 399 -81.42 60.68 -11.03
C GLU A 399 -81.76 60.88 -9.54
N LEU A 400 -80.78 60.58 -8.70
CA LEU A 400 -80.75 60.94 -7.28
C LEU A 400 -80.40 62.42 -7.10
N GLY A 401 -80.70 62.99 -5.93
CA GLY A 401 -80.27 64.35 -5.60
C GLY A 401 -78.74 64.49 -5.66
N THR A 402 -78.21 65.68 -5.98
CA THR A 402 -76.76 65.89 -6.10
C THR A 402 -76.00 65.50 -4.83
N GLU A 403 -76.58 65.72 -3.65
CA GLU A 403 -76.02 65.34 -2.35
C GLU A 403 -76.04 63.82 -2.11
N GLU A 404 -77.12 63.13 -2.50
CA GLU A 404 -77.24 61.67 -2.44
C GLU A 404 -76.25 61.00 -3.41
N LYS A 405 -76.12 61.56 -4.62
CA LYS A 405 -75.13 61.15 -5.61
C LYS A 405 -73.71 61.38 -5.11
N GLU A 406 -73.39 62.56 -4.60
CA GLU A 406 -72.06 62.87 -4.04
C GLU A 406 -71.70 61.95 -2.85
N THR A 407 -72.64 61.64 -1.96
CA THR A 407 -72.38 60.75 -0.82
C THR A 407 -72.19 59.30 -1.26
N LEU A 408 -72.94 58.82 -2.25
CA LEU A 408 -72.71 57.51 -2.87
C LEU A 408 -71.41 57.46 -3.68
N GLU A 409 -71.04 58.52 -4.40
CA GLU A 409 -69.77 58.62 -5.12
C GLU A 409 -68.57 58.65 -4.16
N LYS A 410 -68.63 59.45 -3.07
CA LYS A 410 -67.64 59.44 -1.98
C LYS A 410 -67.52 58.04 -1.37
N ARG A 411 -68.65 57.39 -1.07
CA ARG A 411 -68.64 56.02 -0.52
C ARG A 411 -68.10 54.97 -1.50
N THR A 412 -68.37 55.14 -2.79
CA THR A 412 -67.83 54.28 -3.85
C THR A 412 -66.32 54.49 -4.01
N ALA A 413 -65.82 55.73 -3.92
CA ALA A 413 -64.39 56.05 -3.91
C ALA A 413 -63.68 55.47 -2.68
N GLU A 414 -64.28 55.56 -1.48
CA GLU A 414 -63.79 54.90 -0.27
C GLU A 414 -63.70 53.38 -0.45
N LEU A 415 -64.75 52.74 -0.96
CA LEU A 415 -64.78 51.29 -1.20
C LEU A 415 -63.79 50.86 -2.28
N MET A 416 -63.61 51.63 -3.35
CA MET A 416 -62.57 51.38 -4.36
C MET A 416 -61.16 51.54 -3.79
N LYS A 417 -60.92 52.56 -2.96
CA LYS A 417 -59.63 52.75 -2.27
C LYS A 417 -59.34 51.59 -1.32
N ALA A 418 -60.31 51.19 -0.51
CA ALA A 418 -60.19 50.05 0.39
C ALA A 418 -59.97 48.72 -0.38
N LEU A 419 -60.69 48.50 -1.49
CA LEU A 419 -60.48 47.35 -2.37
C LEU A 419 -59.06 47.33 -2.94
N GLU A 420 -58.54 48.48 -3.36
CA GLU A 420 -57.21 48.61 -3.94
C GLU A 420 -56.09 48.47 -2.89
N GLU A 421 -56.29 48.96 -1.67
CA GLU A 421 -55.44 48.67 -0.51
C GLU A 421 -55.45 47.16 -0.19
N LYS A 422 -56.62 46.50 -0.21
CA LYS A 422 -56.71 45.05 -0.01
C LYS A 422 -56.02 44.28 -1.13
N ARG A 423 -56.19 44.66 -2.41
CA ARG A 423 -55.44 44.08 -3.53
C ARG A 423 -53.93 44.21 -3.36
N LYS A 424 -53.43 45.38 -2.92
CA LYS A 424 -52.02 45.60 -2.61
C LYS A 424 -51.53 44.68 -1.48
N THR A 425 -52.30 44.53 -0.40
CA THR A 425 -51.94 43.57 0.66
C THR A 425 -52.00 42.10 0.20
N ALA A 426 -52.95 41.73 -0.67
CA ALA A 426 -53.00 40.39 -1.24
C ALA A 426 -51.80 40.12 -2.18
N ALA A 427 -51.38 41.12 -2.96
CA ALA A 427 -50.19 41.04 -3.80
C ALA A 427 -48.89 40.90 -2.98
N THR A 428 -48.71 41.69 -1.92
CA THR A 428 -47.52 41.56 -1.05
C THR A 428 -47.51 40.23 -0.29
N LEU A 429 -48.66 39.77 0.23
CA LEU A 429 -48.80 38.44 0.82
C LEU A 429 -48.52 37.32 -0.20
N THR A 430 -48.93 37.47 -1.46
CA THR A 430 -48.63 36.50 -2.52
C THR A 430 -47.13 36.45 -2.83
N ILE A 431 -46.44 37.59 -2.83
CA ILE A 431 -44.98 37.65 -3.01
C ILE A 431 -44.26 37.03 -1.81
N GLN A 432 -44.71 37.30 -0.58
CA GLN A 432 -44.16 36.68 0.64
C GLN A 432 -44.38 35.16 0.65
N LEU A 433 -45.58 34.70 0.30
CA LEU A 433 -45.91 33.27 0.21
C LEU A 433 -45.06 32.55 -0.84
N LYS A 434 -44.80 33.17 -2.00
CA LYS A 434 -43.86 32.62 -2.99
C LYS A 434 -42.43 32.52 -2.46
N ARG A 435 -41.91 33.58 -1.80
CA ARG A 435 -40.58 33.54 -1.17
C ARG A 435 -40.49 32.39 -0.16
N VAL A 436 -41.47 32.25 0.73
CA VAL A 436 -41.52 31.15 1.71
C VAL A 436 -41.63 29.77 1.04
N GLN A 437 -42.32 29.65 -0.10
CA GLN A 437 -42.35 28.42 -0.90
C GLN A 437 -40.98 28.09 -1.51
N ASP A 438 -40.26 29.08 -2.02
CA ASP A 438 -38.91 28.93 -2.56
C ASP A 438 -37.89 28.62 -1.43
N ASP A 439 -37.99 29.28 -0.27
CA ASP A 439 -37.18 29.00 0.92
C ASP A 439 -37.41 27.56 1.41
N ILE A 440 -38.68 27.10 1.49
CA ILE A 440 -39.03 25.72 1.82
C ILE A 440 -38.46 24.75 0.79
N ARG A 441 -38.45 25.09 -0.51
CA ARG A 441 -37.87 24.27 -1.57
C ARG A 441 -36.35 24.15 -1.44
N CYS A 442 -35.67 25.25 -1.13
CA CYS A 442 -34.23 25.27 -0.86
C CYS A 442 -33.88 24.42 0.37
N VAL A 443 -34.56 24.63 1.50
CA VAL A 443 -34.36 23.86 2.74
C VAL A 443 -34.66 22.36 2.53
N ARG A 444 -35.66 22.00 1.72
CA ARG A 444 -35.90 20.61 1.31
C ARG A 444 -34.74 20.01 0.53
N LYS A 445 -34.18 20.74 -0.45
CA LYS A 445 -33.04 20.26 -1.25
C LYS A 445 -31.80 20.03 -0.38
N GLU A 446 -31.49 20.95 0.53
CA GLU A 446 -30.35 20.78 1.45
C GLU A 446 -30.60 19.63 2.45
N MET A 447 -31.83 19.49 2.98
CA MET A 447 -32.23 18.32 3.78
C MET A 447 -32.09 16.99 3.02
N GLU A 448 -32.32 16.99 1.71
CA GLU A 448 -32.16 15.80 0.85
C GLU A 448 -30.68 15.46 0.61
N LYS A 449 -29.81 16.46 0.41
CA LYS A 449 -28.34 16.29 0.40
C LYS A 449 -27.83 15.72 1.72
N THR A 450 -28.14 16.35 2.86
CA THR A 450 -27.67 15.87 4.17
C THR A 450 -28.23 14.49 4.53
N ARG A 451 -29.41 14.12 4.00
CA ARG A 451 -29.91 12.73 4.07
C ARG A 451 -29.15 11.77 3.16
N ALA A 452 -28.61 12.19 2.02
CA ALA A 452 -27.74 11.39 1.16
C ALA A 452 -26.34 11.24 1.77
N GLU A 453 -25.72 12.34 2.20
CA GLU A 453 -24.48 12.37 3.00
C GLU A 453 -24.57 11.42 4.20
N LYS A 454 -25.66 11.51 4.99
CA LYS A 454 -25.89 10.59 6.11
C LYS A 454 -25.96 9.12 5.65
N ARG A 455 -26.56 8.80 4.51
CA ARG A 455 -26.61 7.42 3.98
C ARG A 455 -25.22 6.93 3.55
N ASN A 456 -24.44 7.79 2.90
CA ASN A 456 -23.06 7.52 2.49
C ASN A 456 -22.15 7.31 3.71
N LEU A 457 -22.29 8.13 4.75
CA LEU A 457 -21.58 7.96 6.01
C LEU A 457 -22.05 6.71 6.78
N THR A 458 -23.34 6.37 6.75
CA THR A 458 -23.86 5.15 7.41
C THR A 458 -23.30 3.90 6.76
N THR A 459 -23.36 3.81 5.43
CA THR A 459 -22.78 2.68 4.67
C THR A 459 -21.25 2.60 4.84
N ARG A 460 -20.54 3.73 4.86
CA ARG A 460 -19.10 3.75 5.16
C ARG A 460 -18.77 3.30 6.59
N ILE A 461 -19.64 3.59 7.57
CA ILE A 461 -19.53 3.07 8.94
C ILE A 461 -19.76 1.55 8.96
N GLU A 462 -20.73 1.04 8.20
CA GLU A 462 -21.00 -0.41 8.06
C GLU A 462 -19.82 -1.15 7.38
N GLU A 463 -19.21 -0.57 6.34
CA GLU A 463 -17.97 -1.07 5.71
C GLU A 463 -16.80 -1.14 6.71
N LEU A 464 -16.60 -0.07 7.48
CA LEU A 464 -15.53 0.00 8.49
C LEU A 464 -15.79 -0.97 9.64
N HIS A 465 -17.05 -1.17 10.05
CA HIS A 465 -17.41 -2.22 10.99
C HIS A 465 -17.09 -3.61 10.42
N LEU A 466 -17.47 -3.91 9.18
CA LEU A 466 -17.15 -5.20 8.55
C LEU A 466 -15.64 -5.43 8.44
N PHE A 467 -14.87 -4.41 8.05
CA PHE A 467 -13.40 -4.47 7.98
C PHE A 467 -12.77 -4.74 9.35
N ASN A 468 -13.21 -4.03 10.39
CA ASN A 468 -12.80 -4.26 11.76
C ASN A 468 -13.15 -5.70 12.19
N ASP A 469 -14.37 -6.15 11.92
CA ASP A 469 -14.85 -7.50 12.23
C ASP A 469 -14.00 -8.59 11.55
N THR A 470 -13.57 -8.38 10.30
CA THR A 470 -12.65 -9.30 9.61
C THR A 470 -11.23 -9.25 10.20
N SER A 471 -10.70 -8.06 10.47
CA SER A 471 -9.38 -7.87 11.07
C SER A 471 -9.30 -8.52 12.45
N ASP A 472 -10.36 -8.42 13.25
CA ASP A 472 -10.47 -8.97 14.59
C ASP A 472 -10.56 -10.52 14.55
N LYS A 473 -11.26 -11.08 13.55
CA LYS A 473 -11.28 -12.53 13.26
C LYS A 473 -9.91 -13.03 12.80
N GLU A 474 -9.13 -12.24 12.07
CA GLU A 474 -7.76 -12.59 11.68
C GLU A 474 -6.76 -12.47 12.82
N LEU A 475 -6.87 -11.43 13.65
CA LEU A 475 -6.08 -11.27 14.87
C LEU A 475 -6.31 -12.45 15.82
N LYS A 476 -7.57 -12.89 16.00
CA LYS A 476 -7.92 -14.10 16.76
C LYS A 476 -7.26 -15.36 16.19
N LYS A 477 -7.26 -15.55 14.86
CA LYS A 477 -6.54 -16.67 14.19
C LYS A 477 -5.01 -16.58 14.40
N LEU A 478 -4.43 -15.37 14.37
CA LEU A 478 -2.99 -15.16 14.60
C LEU A 478 -2.60 -15.39 16.06
N CYS A 479 -3.45 -15.01 17.02
CA CYS A 479 -3.27 -15.30 18.43
C CYS A 479 -3.28 -16.81 18.71
N LEU A 480 -4.20 -17.58 18.11
CA LEU A 480 -4.19 -19.04 18.19
C LEU A 480 -2.90 -19.63 17.61
N LYS A 481 -2.53 -19.27 16.36
CA LYS A 481 -1.26 -19.70 15.75
C LYS A 481 -0.03 -19.37 16.60
N LYS A 482 -0.03 -18.22 17.30
CA LYS A 482 1.04 -17.85 18.24
C LYS A 482 1.06 -18.76 19.47
N GLN A 483 -0.10 -19.13 20.00
CA GLN A 483 -0.21 -20.10 21.11
C GLN A 483 0.28 -21.49 20.65
N ASP A 484 -0.13 -21.96 19.48
CA ASP A 484 0.31 -23.24 18.90
C ASP A 484 1.86 -23.27 18.77
N ARG A 485 2.45 -22.25 18.14
CA ARG A 485 3.92 -22.13 18.02
C ARG A 485 4.63 -22.02 19.37
N MET A 486 3.99 -21.46 20.39
CA MET A 486 4.53 -21.40 21.75
C MET A 486 4.46 -22.77 22.46
N VAL A 487 3.47 -23.61 22.14
CA VAL A 487 3.43 -25.01 22.62
C VAL A 487 4.51 -25.84 21.91
N GLU A 488 4.69 -25.70 20.60
CA GLU A 488 5.76 -26.33 19.83
C GLU A 488 7.16 -25.96 20.37
N ASP A 489 7.44 -24.67 20.58
CA ASP A 489 8.71 -24.18 21.14
C ASP A 489 8.97 -24.74 22.55
N ASN A 490 7.94 -24.83 23.41
CA ASN A 490 8.07 -25.45 24.72
C ASN A 490 8.30 -26.97 24.64
N LEU A 491 7.67 -27.66 23.67
CA LEU A 491 7.90 -29.10 23.43
C LEU A 491 9.35 -29.34 22.97
N LEU A 492 9.82 -28.58 21.99
CA LEU A 492 11.22 -28.65 21.51
C LEU A 492 12.23 -28.33 22.61
N LYS A 493 11.91 -27.40 23.53
CA LYS A 493 12.73 -27.13 24.72
C LYS A 493 12.76 -28.30 25.71
N LEU A 494 11.65 -29.02 25.89
CA LEU A 494 11.59 -30.23 26.71
C LEU A 494 12.39 -31.38 26.08
N GLU A 495 12.28 -31.57 24.76
CA GLU A 495 13.09 -32.54 24.02
C GLU A 495 14.59 -32.20 24.07
N THR A 496 14.95 -30.92 23.89
CA THR A 496 16.33 -30.44 24.00
C THR A 496 16.91 -30.68 25.40
N LYS A 497 16.13 -30.44 26.47
CA LYS A 497 16.52 -30.78 27.85
C LYS A 497 16.73 -32.28 28.02
N ARG A 498 15.77 -33.10 27.61
CA ARG A 498 15.84 -34.57 27.69
C ARG A 498 17.05 -35.14 26.94
N LEU A 499 17.36 -34.60 25.76
CA LEU A 499 18.55 -34.97 24.99
C LEU A 499 19.85 -34.50 25.66
N SER A 500 19.85 -33.32 26.29
CA SER A 500 20.99 -32.80 27.05
C SER A 500 21.28 -33.64 28.31
N GLU A 501 20.24 -34.03 29.05
CA GLU A 501 20.31 -34.92 30.22
C GLU A 501 20.77 -36.34 29.84
N LEU A 502 20.30 -36.85 28.70
CA LEU A 502 20.75 -38.14 28.15
C LEU A 502 22.21 -38.07 27.65
N LEU A 503 22.64 -36.92 27.11
CA LEU A 503 24.03 -36.68 26.72
C LEU A 503 24.95 -36.56 27.94
N SER A 504 24.55 -35.82 28.99
CA SER A 504 25.34 -35.72 30.23
C SER A 504 25.44 -37.07 30.94
N GLY A 505 24.33 -37.81 31.06
CA GLY A 505 24.36 -39.17 31.61
C GLY A 505 25.25 -40.15 30.82
N ARG A 506 25.34 -40.00 29.49
CA ARG A 506 26.31 -40.73 28.67
C ARG A 506 27.75 -40.25 28.90
N ALA A 507 27.98 -38.96 29.03
CA ALA A 507 29.30 -38.38 29.32
C ALA A 507 29.82 -38.84 30.69
N ASP A 508 28.99 -38.78 31.74
CA ASP A 508 29.30 -39.30 33.08
C ASP A 508 29.58 -40.81 33.04
N GLY A 509 28.81 -41.56 32.24
CA GLY A 509 29.06 -42.97 31.96
C GLY A 509 30.46 -43.20 31.38
N VAL A 510 30.84 -42.48 30.31
CA VAL A 510 32.17 -42.57 29.69
C VAL A 510 33.26 -42.14 30.67
N LEU A 511 33.09 -41.04 31.41
CA LEU A 511 34.04 -40.57 32.43
C LEU A 511 34.24 -41.57 33.57
N SER A 512 33.18 -42.31 33.97
CA SER A 512 33.28 -43.37 34.97
C SER A 512 34.06 -44.59 34.45
N LEU A 513 33.86 -44.96 33.18
CA LEU A 513 34.59 -46.04 32.52
C LEU A 513 36.06 -45.67 32.27
N GLU A 514 36.35 -44.44 31.86
CA GLU A 514 37.70 -43.88 31.73
C GLU A 514 38.43 -43.88 33.08
N ARG A 515 37.77 -43.42 34.15
CA ARG A 515 38.32 -43.44 35.51
C ARG A 515 38.65 -44.86 35.96
N ARG A 516 37.76 -45.83 35.69
CA ARG A 516 37.99 -47.25 35.99
C ARG A 516 39.10 -47.86 35.12
N ARG A 517 39.19 -47.48 33.84
CA ARG A 517 40.28 -47.88 32.92
C ARG A 517 41.64 -47.39 33.45
N LEU A 518 41.71 -46.13 33.87
CA LEU A 518 42.92 -45.53 34.45
C LEU A 518 43.31 -46.19 35.78
N GLN A 519 42.36 -46.49 36.66
CA GLN A 519 42.60 -47.22 37.92
C GLN A 519 43.12 -48.65 37.69
N LEU A 520 42.59 -49.36 36.68
CA LEU A 520 43.12 -50.67 36.28
C LEU A 520 44.52 -50.53 35.65
N GLN A 521 44.78 -49.46 34.89
CA GLN A 521 46.08 -49.18 34.27
C GLN A 521 47.15 -48.68 35.27
N THR A 522 46.79 -48.09 36.42
CA THR A 522 47.74 -47.87 37.55
C THR A 522 48.04 -49.19 38.24
N ALA A 523 47.01 -49.93 38.68
CA ALA A 523 47.18 -51.20 39.39
C ALA A 523 47.96 -52.25 38.57
N MET A 524 47.77 -52.31 37.25
CA MET A 524 48.58 -53.18 36.39
C MET A 524 50.04 -52.77 36.30
N ARG A 525 50.36 -51.47 36.28
CA ARG A 525 51.75 -50.98 36.26
C ARG A 525 52.45 -51.19 37.60
N GLU A 526 51.74 -50.94 38.70
CA GLU A 526 52.18 -51.25 40.06
C GLU A 526 52.52 -52.75 40.16
N ARG A 527 51.60 -53.63 39.73
CA ARG A 527 51.83 -55.08 39.76
C ARG A 527 52.93 -55.54 38.79
N GLN A 528 53.13 -54.87 37.65
CA GLN A 528 54.25 -55.14 36.75
C GLN A 528 55.60 -54.78 37.38
N GLU A 529 55.70 -53.63 38.05
CA GLU A 529 56.94 -53.22 38.72
C GLU A 529 57.22 -54.07 39.97
N GLU A 530 56.18 -54.50 40.72
CA GLU A 530 56.33 -55.52 41.78
C GLU A 530 56.93 -56.83 41.23
N ILE A 531 56.36 -57.37 40.15
CA ILE A 531 56.86 -58.61 39.49
C ILE A 531 58.29 -58.41 39.00
N ARG A 532 58.62 -57.23 38.44
CA ARG A 532 59.97 -56.88 38.02
C ARG A 532 60.93 -56.84 39.20
N LEU A 533 60.59 -56.17 40.30
CA LEU A 533 61.43 -56.08 41.50
C LEU A 533 61.66 -57.47 42.12
N HIS A 534 60.63 -58.34 42.15
CA HIS A 534 60.81 -59.75 42.53
C HIS A 534 61.71 -60.51 41.56
N THR A 535 61.61 -60.27 40.25
CA THR A 535 62.49 -60.90 39.23
C THR A 535 63.94 -60.43 39.37
N GLU A 536 64.18 -59.13 39.59
CA GLU A 536 65.51 -58.58 39.85
C GLU A 536 66.10 -59.08 41.19
N MET A 537 65.26 -59.30 42.21
CA MET A 537 65.64 -59.92 43.49
C MET A 537 66.07 -61.38 43.29
N LEU A 538 65.25 -62.19 42.60
CA LEU A 538 65.56 -63.58 42.28
C LEU A 538 66.83 -63.68 41.40
N ALA A 539 67.01 -62.78 40.44
CA ALA A 539 68.23 -62.72 39.62
C ALA A 539 69.49 -62.36 40.44
N LYS A 540 69.36 -61.55 41.51
CA LYS A 540 70.46 -61.30 42.46
C LYS A 540 70.77 -62.54 43.30
N GLN A 541 69.76 -63.25 43.80
CA GLN A 541 69.92 -64.50 44.54
C GLN A 541 70.52 -65.63 43.68
N LEU A 542 70.15 -65.71 42.40
CA LEU A 542 70.76 -66.63 41.44
C LEU A 542 72.26 -66.32 41.28
N ARG A 543 72.63 -65.04 41.14
CA ARG A 543 74.04 -64.63 41.02
C ARG A 543 74.87 -64.95 42.26
N THR A 544 74.33 -64.76 43.47
CA THR A 544 75.07 -65.09 44.71
C THR A 544 75.22 -66.60 44.87
N THR A 545 74.18 -67.39 44.59
CA THR A 545 74.27 -68.86 44.62
C THR A 545 75.17 -69.43 43.52
N ASP A 546 75.26 -68.80 42.34
CA ASP A 546 76.26 -69.15 41.33
C ASP A 546 77.70 -68.78 41.75
N GLN A 547 77.89 -67.67 42.48
CA GLN A 547 79.19 -67.33 43.06
C GLN A 547 79.60 -68.32 44.15
N GLU A 548 78.69 -68.70 45.05
CA GLU A 548 78.89 -69.77 46.04
C GLU A 548 79.24 -71.10 45.37
N ARG A 549 78.51 -71.48 44.31
CA ARG A 549 78.78 -72.68 43.51
C ARG A 549 80.15 -72.63 42.82
N GLN A 550 80.57 -71.47 42.32
CA GLN A 550 81.92 -71.28 41.75
C GLN A 550 83.01 -71.37 42.82
N MET A 551 82.82 -70.79 44.01
CA MET A 551 83.76 -70.89 45.13
C MET A 551 83.90 -72.34 45.62
N LEU A 552 82.80 -73.06 45.81
CA LEU A 552 82.80 -74.49 46.15
C LEU A 552 83.46 -75.33 45.05
N SER A 553 83.22 -75.01 43.77
CA SER A 553 83.90 -75.67 42.65
C SER A 553 85.41 -75.42 42.67
N ALA A 554 85.85 -74.20 42.95
CA ALA A 554 87.27 -73.85 43.08
C ALA A 554 87.93 -74.60 44.25
N GLU A 555 87.27 -74.69 45.40
CA GLU A 555 87.76 -75.49 46.53
C GLU A 555 87.86 -76.97 46.16
N VAL A 556 86.85 -77.56 45.49
CA VAL A 556 86.90 -78.95 45.01
C VAL A 556 88.09 -79.16 44.07
N HIS A 557 88.36 -78.25 43.14
CA HIS A 557 89.54 -78.31 42.28
C HIS A 557 90.86 -78.18 43.07
N GLU A 558 90.92 -77.40 44.15
CA GLU A 558 92.07 -77.35 45.03
C GLU A 558 92.26 -78.67 45.80
N ARG A 559 91.18 -79.25 46.35
CA ARG A 559 91.21 -80.56 47.03
C ARG A 559 91.66 -81.66 46.06
N LEU A 560 91.15 -81.67 44.82
CA LEU A 560 91.60 -82.59 43.77
C LEU A 560 93.09 -82.37 43.43
N SER A 561 93.52 -81.13 43.24
CA SER A 561 94.95 -80.79 43.03
C SER A 561 95.83 -81.28 44.18
N LYS A 562 95.35 -81.18 45.43
CA LYS A 562 96.04 -81.68 46.63
C LYS A 562 96.08 -83.21 46.68
N ILE A 563 95.00 -83.89 46.28
CA ILE A 563 94.94 -85.35 46.12
C ILE A 563 95.94 -85.81 45.05
N ASP A 564 95.95 -85.19 43.86
CA ASP A 564 96.87 -85.58 42.78
C ASP A 564 98.34 -85.25 43.10
N LYS A 565 98.61 -84.20 43.88
CA LYS A 565 99.94 -83.96 44.47
C LYS A 565 100.35 -85.06 45.45
N MET A 566 99.40 -85.69 46.16
CA MET A 566 99.69 -86.84 47.02
C MET A 566 99.83 -88.13 46.22
N LYS A 567 98.96 -88.42 45.23
CA LYS A 567 99.13 -89.54 44.29
C LYS A 567 100.51 -89.53 43.66
N LYS A 568 100.92 -88.39 43.08
CA LYS A 568 102.25 -88.23 42.48
C LYS A 568 103.40 -88.39 43.47
N ARG A 569 103.22 -88.06 44.75
CA ARG A 569 104.20 -88.35 45.81
C ARG A 569 104.26 -89.85 46.13
N TYR A 570 103.13 -90.55 46.16
CA TYR A 570 103.09 -92.01 46.32
C TYR A 570 103.67 -92.74 45.10
N GLU A 571 103.35 -92.30 43.88
CA GLU A 571 103.91 -92.80 42.62
C GLU A 571 105.44 -92.61 42.60
N ILE A 572 105.94 -91.41 42.89
CA ILE A 572 107.38 -91.14 42.98
C ILE A 572 108.05 -91.96 44.08
N LEU A 573 107.41 -92.12 45.26
CA LEU A 573 107.95 -92.96 46.33
C LEU A 573 108.00 -94.45 45.91
N THR A 574 106.97 -94.95 45.23
CA THR A 574 106.91 -96.32 44.74
C THR A 574 107.98 -96.56 43.66
N VAL A 575 108.12 -95.64 42.70
CA VAL A 575 109.16 -95.70 41.66
C VAL A 575 110.57 -95.52 42.24
N ALA A 576 110.75 -94.77 43.33
CA ALA A 576 112.03 -94.66 44.03
C ALA A 576 112.33 -95.87 44.95
N MET A 577 111.34 -96.69 45.26
CA MET A 577 111.49 -97.99 45.95
C MET A 577 111.63 -99.16 44.97
N ALA A 578 111.18 -98.99 43.72
CA ALA A 578 111.41 -99.93 42.63
C ALA A 578 112.89 -99.92 42.22
N ALA A 579 113.48 -101.11 42.07
CA ALA A 579 114.84 -101.25 41.57
C ALA A 579 114.89 -100.99 40.05
N PRO A 580 116.05 -100.58 39.48
CA PRO A 580 116.19 -100.40 38.04
C PRO A 580 115.87 -101.68 37.28
N GLU A 581 114.95 -101.62 36.32
CA GLU A 581 114.43 -102.78 35.61
C GLU A 581 115.55 -103.55 34.86
N GLY A 582 115.62 -104.86 35.09
CA GLY A 582 116.64 -105.75 34.51
C GLY A 582 116.49 -107.21 34.95
N GLU A 583 116.10 -107.45 36.20
CA GLU A 583 115.59 -108.74 36.69
C GLU A 583 114.33 -108.52 37.54
N GLU A 584 113.36 -109.44 37.47
CA GLU A 584 112.02 -109.28 38.05
C GLU A 584 111.96 -109.41 39.59
N GLU A 585 110.92 -108.80 40.16
CA GLU A 585 110.75 -108.52 41.59
C GLU A 585 110.89 -109.74 42.52
N LYS A 586 111.86 -109.68 43.45
CA LYS A 586 112.01 -110.62 44.56
C LYS A 586 112.18 -109.86 45.86
N SER A 587 111.44 -110.26 46.89
CA SER A 587 111.26 -109.47 48.12
C SER A 587 112.54 -109.35 48.95
N GLN A 588 112.57 -108.37 49.87
CA GLN A 588 113.76 -107.97 50.63
C GLN A 588 114.45 -109.11 51.40
N ALA A 589 113.74 -110.19 51.75
CA ALA A 589 114.31 -111.39 52.36
C ALA A 589 115.29 -112.13 51.41
N TYR A 590 115.04 -112.12 50.10
CA TYR A 590 115.88 -112.79 49.09
C TYR A 590 117.31 -112.24 49.08
N TYR A 591 117.47 -110.91 49.13
CA TYR A 591 118.78 -110.27 49.16
C TYR A 591 119.57 -110.57 50.45
N VAL A 592 118.89 -110.65 51.59
CA VAL A 592 119.52 -111.03 52.87
C VAL A 592 119.97 -112.50 52.84
N ILE A 593 119.17 -113.40 52.25
CA ILE A 593 119.52 -114.82 52.10
C ILE A 593 120.70 -115.00 51.13
N LYS A 594 120.68 -114.32 49.97
CA LYS A 594 121.77 -114.39 48.99
C LYS A 594 123.10 -113.90 49.56
N ALA A 595 123.10 -112.76 50.27
CA ALA A 595 124.30 -112.23 50.94
C ALA A 595 124.82 -113.15 52.06
N ALA A 596 123.96 -113.97 52.67
CA ALA A 596 124.38 -115.00 53.63
C ALA A 596 124.99 -116.23 52.94
N GLN A 597 124.43 -116.66 51.79
CA GLN A 597 124.93 -117.79 51.01
C GLN A 597 126.32 -117.52 50.42
N GLU A 598 126.52 -116.36 49.77
CA GLU A 598 127.82 -115.96 49.19
C GLU A 598 128.93 -115.91 50.26
N LYS A 599 128.59 -115.55 51.50
CA LYS A 599 129.52 -115.54 52.64
C LYS A 599 129.92 -116.95 53.10
N GLU A 600 128.96 -117.87 53.17
CA GLU A 600 129.19 -119.28 53.53
C GLU A 600 130.05 -120.00 52.47
N GLU A 601 129.85 -119.68 51.19
CA GLU A 601 130.61 -120.24 50.07
C GLU A 601 132.07 -119.77 50.07
N LEU A 602 132.32 -118.46 50.21
CA LEU A 602 133.66 -117.90 50.37
C LEU A 602 134.42 -118.49 51.57
N GLN A 603 133.72 -118.83 52.66
CA GLN A 603 134.36 -119.45 53.82
C GLN A 603 134.78 -120.91 53.56
N ARG A 604 134.00 -121.67 52.76
CA ARG A 604 134.41 -123.01 52.30
C ARG A 604 135.53 -122.97 51.26
N GLU A 605 135.63 -121.91 50.45
CA GLU A 605 136.81 -121.71 49.59
C GLU A 605 138.07 -121.45 50.42
N GLY A 606 137.95 -120.68 51.52
CA GLY A 606 139.01 -120.49 52.51
C GLY A 606 139.54 -121.81 53.09
N ASP A 607 138.67 -122.65 53.66
CA ASP A 607 139.06 -123.95 54.23
C ASP A 607 139.73 -124.88 53.18
N ASN A 608 139.27 -124.84 51.92
CA ASN A 608 139.88 -125.59 50.82
C ASN A 608 141.26 -125.06 50.39
N LEU A 609 141.51 -123.75 50.53
CA LEU A 609 142.82 -123.16 50.29
C LEU A 609 143.79 -123.50 51.42
N ASP A 610 143.36 -123.47 52.69
CA ASP A 610 144.14 -123.91 53.84
C ASP A 610 144.51 -125.41 53.75
N ALA A 611 143.58 -126.25 53.28
CA ALA A 611 143.85 -127.66 53.01
C ALA A 611 144.86 -127.88 51.87
N LYS A 612 144.88 -127.01 50.85
CA LYS A 612 145.91 -127.00 49.79
C LYS A 612 147.26 -126.53 50.31
N ILE A 613 147.30 -125.49 51.15
CA ILE A 613 148.54 -124.97 51.77
C ILE A 613 149.23 -126.07 52.57
N ARG A 614 148.52 -126.79 53.44
CA ARG A 614 149.10 -127.91 54.24
C ARG A 614 149.52 -129.14 53.42
N LYS A 615 149.10 -129.23 52.15
CA LYS A 615 149.64 -130.18 51.17
C LYS A 615 150.94 -129.64 50.55
N MET A 616 150.89 -128.41 50.04
CA MET A 616 152.05 -127.71 49.46
C MET A 616 153.23 -127.65 50.43
N GLU A 617 153.00 -127.42 51.73
CA GLU A 617 154.05 -127.44 52.77
C GLU A 617 154.75 -128.80 52.92
N LYS A 618 154.03 -129.91 52.71
CA LYS A 618 154.63 -131.26 52.72
C LYS A 618 155.33 -131.57 51.40
N GLU A 619 154.79 -131.09 50.29
CA GLU A 619 155.37 -131.22 48.96
C GLU A 619 156.67 -130.39 48.83
N ILE A 620 156.74 -129.19 49.41
CA ILE A 620 157.98 -128.37 49.54
C ILE A 620 159.08 -129.16 50.27
N LYS A 621 158.74 -129.84 51.37
CA LYS A 621 159.70 -130.65 52.14
C LYS A 621 160.14 -131.94 51.45
N ALA A 622 159.40 -132.40 50.44
CA ALA A 622 159.85 -133.43 49.50
C ALA A 622 160.69 -132.82 48.35
N LEU A 623 160.33 -131.63 47.88
CA LEU A 623 161.00 -130.92 46.80
C LEU A 623 162.43 -130.50 47.16
N GLU A 624 162.70 -130.07 48.40
CA GLU A 624 164.07 -129.79 48.88
C GLU A 624 164.99 -131.03 48.75
N ASN A 625 164.48 -132.21 49.09
CA ASN A 625 165.24 -133.47 48.98
C ASN A 625 165.46 -133.90 47.52
N THR A 626 164.56 -133.58 46.59
CA THR A 626 164.81 -133.78 45.15
C THR A 626 165.69 -132.69 44.53
N LEU A 627 165.67 -131.45 45.06
CA LEU A 627 166.48 -130.35 44.54
C LEU A 627 167.98 -130.68 44.64
N HIS A 628 168.40 -131.33 45.72
CA HIS A 628 169.79 -131.76 45.89
C HIS A 628 170.24 -132.76 44.80
N VAL A 629 169.35 -133.64 44.32
CA VAL A 629 169.64 -134.63 43.26
C VAL A 629 169.59 -134.01 41.86
N VAL A 630 168.74 -132.99 41.66
CA VAL A 630 168.65 -132.21 40.42
C VAL A 630 169.88 -131.31 40.23
N ASN A 631 170.44 -130.79 41.33
CA ASN A 631 171.64 -129.94 41.32
C ASN A 631 172.86 -130.68 40.72
N ASP A 632 173.01 -131.97 41.03
CA ASP A 632 174.05 -132.81 40.43
C ASP A 632 173.78 -133.12 38.95
N HIS A 633 172.53 -133.40 38.58
CA HIS A 633 172.18 -133.90 37.25
C HIS A 633 172.23 -132.86 36.12
N ASN A 634 171.95 -131.58 36.38
CA ASN A 634 171.81 -130.59 35.31
C ASN A 634 172.81 -129.43 35.26
N THR A 635 173.96 -129.68 35.90
CA THR A 635 175.28 -129.28 35.35
C THR A 635 175.41 -129.60 33.84
N THR A 636 174.78 -130.69 33.39
CA THR A 636 174.78 -131.21 32.01
C THR A 636 174.19 -130.27 30.95
N TYR A 637 173.02 -129.65 31.17
CA TYR A 637 172.34 -128.83 30.15
C TYR A 637 172.88 -127.39 29.98
N ARG A 638 174.02 -127.04 30.60
CA ARG A 638 174.70 -125.74 30.42
C ARG A 638 175.26 -125.46 29.00
N LYS A 639 174.81 -126.15 27.96
CA LYS A 639 175.50 -126.24 26.64
C LYS A 639 174.64 -126.05 25.37
N SER A 640 173.41 -125.53 25.45
CA SER A 640 172.61 -125.21 24.24
C SER A 640 171.84 -123.88 24.32
N PHE A 641 172.57 -122.79 24.03
CA PHE A 641 172.22 -121.48 23.43
C PHE A 641 170.74 -120.99 23.29
N SER A 642 170.38 -119.70 23.36
CA SER A 642 170.86 -118.50 24.11
C SER A 642 170.13 -117.19 23.68
N LYS A 643 169.71 -116.34 24.66
CA LYS A 643 169.65 -114.84 24.64
C LYS A 643 168.76 -114.07 23.61
N VAL A 644 168.28 -112.81 23.82
CA VAL A 644 167.99 -111.95 25.03
C VAL A 644 167.29 -110.60 24.63
N THR A 645 166.73 -109.84 25.60
CA THR A 645 166.33 -108.39 25.62
C THR A 645 165.24 -107.84 24.65
N GLU A 646 164.59 -106.67 24.76
CA GLU A 646 164.08 -105.68 25.78
C GLU A 646 163.30 -104.55 24.96
N PRO A 647 163.32 -103.18 25.13
CA PRO A 647 162.04 -102.42 25.27
C PRO A 647 161.84 -101.05 24.51
N ASN A 648 160.71 -100.34 24.79
CA ASN A 648 160.45 -98.85 24.79
C ASN A 648 159.53 -98.17 23.70
N TRP A 649 158.90 -97.00 24.04
CA TRP A 649 158.50 -95.80 23.21
C TRP A 649 156.99 -95.33 22.97
N ASN A 650 156.62 -94.14 23.55
CA ASN A 650 155.80 -92.95 23.09
C ASN A 650 154.25 -92.83 22.72
N ILE A 651 153.70 -91.59 22.95
CA ILE A 651 152.65 -90.76 22.20
C ILE A 651 151.09 -90.98 22.37
N CYS A 652 150.12 -90.05 22.13
CA CYS A 652 149.88 -88.59 22.47
C CYS A 652 148.47 -87.95 22.06
N SER A 653 148.06 -86.82 22.69
CA SER A 653 147.15 -85.65 22.32
C SER A 653 145.68 -85.66 21.75
N ILE A 654 144.71 -85.20 22.59
CA ILE A 654 143.69 -84.08 22.47
C ILE A 654 142.47 -84.04 21.45
N SER A 655 141.30 -83.51 21.93
CA SER A 655 140.10 -82.87 21.24
C SER A 655 138.94 -83.74 20.67
N PRO A 656 137.73 -83.21 20.31
CA PRO A 656 136.96 -82.03 20.79
C PRO A 656 135.38 -82.16 20.79
N GLU A 657 134.66 -82.08 21.94
CA GLU A 657 133.16 -82.12 21.92
C GLU A 657 132.40 -81.04 22.74
N TYR A 658 133.04 -80.33 23.67
CA TYR A 658 132.31 -79.58 24.71
C TYR A 658 131.64 -78.25 24.27
N GLN A 659 132.07 -77.65 23.14
CA GLN A 659 131.68 -76.27 22.79
C GLN A 659 130.35 -76.13 22.02
N GLU A 660 129.89 -77.17 21.32
CA GLU A 660 128.76 -77.04 20.38
C GLU A 660 127.40 -76.94 21.10
N LYS A 661 127.27 -77.64 22.23
CA LYS A 661 126.06 -77.69 23.07
C LYS A 661 125.59 -76.31 23.55
N LEU A 662 126.49 -75.35 23.72
CA LEU A 662 126.18 -74.02 24.25
C LEU A 662 125.45 -73.15 23.21
N ARG A 663 125.88 -73.19 21.94
CA ARG A 663 125.32 -72.36 20.84
C ARG A 663 123.85 -72.70 20.53
N LEU A 664 123.49 -73.99 20.60
CA LEU A 664 122.11 -74.46 20.37
C LEU A 664 121.12 -73.92 21.42
N GLN A 665 121.58 -73.63 22.64
CA GLN A 665 120.72 -73.18 23.73
C GLN A 665 120.32 -71.69 23.59
N GLU A 666 121.17 -70.87 22.98
CA GLU A 666 120.89 -69.45 22.70
C GLU A 666 119.92 -69.29 21.52
N GLN A 667 120.10 -70.08 20.45
CA GLN A 667 119.21 -70.06 19.28
C GLN A 667 117.75 -70.34 19.64
N LYS A 668 117.50 -71.21 20.62
CA LYS A 668 116.13 -71.48 21.12
C LYS A 668 115.45 -70.24 21.69
N ARG A 669 116.16 -69.43 22.51
CA ARG A 669 115.59 -68.21 23.10
C ARG A 669 115.19 -67.18 22.03
N ALA A 670 116.03 -67.00 21.01
CA ALA A 670 115.76 -66.08 19.91
C ALA A 670 114.53 -66.48 19.05
N ALA A 671 114.14 -67.76 19.04
CA ALA A 671 112.93 -68.21 18.34
C ALA A 671 111.64 -67.88 19.14
N GLU A 672 111.67 -68.01 20.46
CA GLU A 672 110.52 -67.77 21.34
C GLU A 672 110.10 -66.27 21.36
N GLU A 673 111.04 -65.34 21.14
CA GLU A 673 110.74 -63.91 21.02
C GLU A 673 110.10 -63.54 19.67
N LYS A 674 110.59 -64.13 18.56
CA LYS A 674 110.00 -63.93 17.22
C LYS A 674 108.55 -64.42 17.16
N TYR A 675 108.23 -65.50 17.87
CA TYR A 675 106.84 -65.98 18.00
C TYR A 675 105.94 -64.99 18.77
N LYS A 676 106.44 -64.37 19.85
CA LYS A 676 105.73 -63.33 20.60
C LYS A 676 105.47 -62.07 19.76
N PHE A 677 106.38 -61.71 18.87
CA PHE A 677 106.22 -60.55 17.97
C PHE A 677 105.07 -60.76 16.97
N LYS A 678 105.06 -61.90 16.24
CA LYS A 678 103.96 -62.20 15.30
C LYS A 678 102.58 -62.28 15.97
N ARG A 679 102.52 -62.67 17.26
CA ARG A 679 101.27 -62.71 18.06
C ARG A 679 100.81 -61.35 18.61
N ARG A 680 101.48 -60.24 18.26
CA ARG A 680 100.98 -58.86 18.39
C ARG A 680 100.45 -58.34 17.06
N GLN A 681 101.22 -58.54 15.99
CA GLN A 681 100.89 -58.11 14.62
C GLN A 681 99.57 -58.70 14.10
N ILE A 682 99.20 -59.92 14.54
CA ILE A 682 97.89 -60.53 14.25
C ILE A 682 96.72 -59.80 14.92
N ARG A 683 96.95 -59.01 15.98
CA ARG A 683 95.90 -58.31 16.76
C ARG A 683 95.64 -56.91 16.25
N GLU A 684 96.70 -56.18 15.89
CA GLU A 684 96.60 -54.88 15.20
C GLU A 684 95.77 -55.04 13.90
N LEU A 685 96.05 -56.10 13.13
CA LEU A 685 95.29 -56.48 11.92
C LEU A 685 93.84 -57.00 12.18
N GLN A 686 93.38 -57.07 13.43
CA GLN A 686 91.97 -57.33 13.75
C GLN A 686 91.24 -56.02 14.10
N GLU A 687 91.91 -55.08 14.74
CA GLU A 687 91.36 -53.76 15.10
C GLU A 687 91.14 -52.89 13.84
N ASP A 688 92.01 -52.98 12.83
CA ASP A 688 91.86 -52.29 11.52
C ASP A 688 90.60 -52.73 10.72
N ILE A 689 90.05 -53.92 10.98
CA ILE A 689 88.89 -54.45 10.24
C ILE A 689 87.57 -53.87 10.77
N GLU A 690 87.42 -53.74 12.09
CA GLU A 690 86.21 -53.21 12.72
C GLU A 690 85.95 -51.74 12.30
N VAL A 691 87.01 -50.92 12.20
CA VAL A 691 86.95 -49.52 11.76
C VAL A 691 86.44 -49.38 10.32
N SER A 692 86.67 -50.37 9.45
CA SER A 692 86.24 -50.31 8.05
C SER A 692 84.75 -50.64 7.86
N GLU A 693 84.09 -51.33 8.78
CA GLU A 693 82.66 -51.65 8.67
C GLU A 693 81.76 -50.51 9.16
N GLU A 694 82.18 -49.76 10.20
CA GLU A 694 81.41 -48.60 10.69
C GLU A 694 81.28 -47.50 9.63
N ALA A 695 82.33 -47.26 8.84
CA ALA A 695 82.32 -46.28 7.75
C ALA A 695 81.22 -46.58 6.71
N ALA A 696 81.08 -47.85 6.29
CA ALA A 696 80.14 -48.28 5.25
C ALA A 696 78.66 -48.25 5.68
N GLN A 697 78.39 -48.20 6.99
CA GLN A 697 77.05 -47.99 7.53
C GLN A 697 76.61 -46.52 7.45
N SER A 698 77.55 -45.58 7.58
CA SER A 698 77.27 -44.14 7.68
C SER A 698 76.78 -43.47 6.38
N GLU A 699 77.18 -44.00 5.22
CA GLU A 699 76.82 -43.41 3.92
C GLU A 699 75.35 -43.68 3.55
N LYS A 700 74.88 -44.91 3.86
CA LYS A 700 73.50 -45.35 3.56
C LYS A 700 72.45 -44.68 4.44
N THR A 701 72.78 -44.32 5.69
CA THR A 701 71.86 -43.58 6.55
C THR A 701 71.67 -42.15 6.05
N ASN A 702 72.75 -41.47 5.63
CA ASN A 702 72.70 -40.11 5.09
C ASN A 702 71.81 -39.99 3.84
N ASP A 703 71.89 -40.93 2.90
CA ASP A 703 71.03 -40.96 1.70
C ASP A 703 69.53 -41.15 2.04
N VAL A 704 69.23 -41.96 3.05
CA VAL A 704 67.87 -42.15 3.56
C VAL A 704 67.39 -40.90 4.28
N GLN A 705 68.23 -40.26 5.11
CA GLN A 705 67.96 -38.98 5.75
C GLN A 705 67.63 -37.88 4.71
N ALA A 706 68.42 -37.80 3.63
CA ALA A 706 68.22 -36.84 2.55
C ALA A 706 66.89 -37.06 1.80
N ARG A 707 66.51 -38.31 1.53
CA ARG A 707 65.19 -38.63 0.94
C ARG A 707 64.03 -38.31 1.89
N ILE A 708 64.18 -38.53 3.19
CA ILE A 708 63.17 -38.15 4.20
C ILE A 708 63.03 -36.62 4.29
N LEU A 709 64.12 -35.87 4.20
CA LEU A 709 64.11 -34.40 4.16
C LEU A 709 63.47 -33.86 2.88
N ALA A 710 63.72 -34.48 1.72
CA ALA A 710 63.04 -34.13 0.47
C ALA A 710 61.52 -34.39 0.56
N LEU A 711 61.12 -35.58 0.99
CA LEU A 711 59.70 -35.97 1.08
C LEU A 711 58.92 -35.14 2.11
N SER A 712 59.54 -34.77 3.24
CA SER A 712 58.92 -33.88 4.24
C SER A 712 58.81 -32.42 3.76
N LYS A 713 59.76 -31.96 2.94
CA LYS A 713 59.68 -30.64 2.27
C LYS A 713 58.59 -30.61 1.18
N ASP A 714 58.41 -31.71 0.44
CA ASP A 714 57.29 -31.83 -0.49
C ASP A 714 55.94 -31.90 0.24
N LEU A 715 55.84 -32.69 1.31
CA LEU A 715 54.65 -32.77 2.17
C LEU A 715 54.23 -31.40 2.72
N THR A 716 55.18 -30.61 3.25
CA THR A 716 54.88 -29.25 3.72
C THR A 716 54.47 -28.32 2.57
N SER A 717 55.08 -28.43 1.38
CA SER A 717 54.64 -27.68 0.19
C SER A 717 53.22 -28.02 -0.26
N GLN A 718 52.77 -29.27 -0.07
CA GLN A 718 51.42 -29.73 -0.40
C GLN A 718 50.43 -29.31 0.70
N GLN A 719 50.82 -29.41 1.97
CA GLN A 719 50.03 -28.90 3.10
C GLN A 719 49.74 -27.40 2.92
N ASP A 720 50.74 -26.59 2.57
CA ASP A 720 50.57 -25.17 2.26
C ASP A 720 49.61 -24.90 1.08
N LYS A 721 49.56 -25.77 0.07
CA LYS A 721 48.61 -25.66 -1.05
C LYS A 721 47.19 -25.99 -0.58
N LEU A 722 47.01 -27.06 0.18
CA LEU A 722 45.73 -27.41 0.82
C LEU A 722 45.24 -26.28 1.73
N ASP A 723 46.14 -25.69 2.53
CA ASP A 723 45.83 -24.59 3.43
C ASP A 723 45.39 -23.33 2.66
N ARG A 724 46.04 -23.00 1.55
CA ARG A 724 45.63 -21.90 0.66
C ARG A 724 44.24 -22.15 0.05
N VAL A 725 43.97 -23.35 -0.45
CA VAL A 725 42.66 -23.72 -1.00
C VAL A 725 41.58 -23.69 0.09
N ALA A 726 41.83 -24.27 1.26
CA ALA A 726 40.90 -24.25 2.40
C ALA A 726 40.60 -22.81 2.88
N LYS A 727 41.60 -21.91 2.81
CA LYS A 727 41.43 -20.47 3.08
C LYS A 727 40.67 -19.72 1.97
N GLN A 728 40.68 -20.20 0.72
CA GLN A 728 39.82 -19.67 -0.35
C GLN A 728 38.37 -20.18 -0.23
N CYS A 729 38.15 -21.49 -0.01
CA CYS A 729 36.81 -22.03 0.22
C CYS A 729 36.12 -21.31 1.39
N LYS A 730 36.82 -21.14 2.52
CA LYS A 730 36.30 -20.40 3.70
C LYS A 730 36.04 -18.89 3.46
N ARG A 731 36.47 -18.31 2.33
CA ARG A 731 36.02 -16.97 1.88
C ARG A 731 34.75 -17.07 1.06
N LEU A 732 34.73 -17.95 0.05
CA LEU A 732 33.56 -18.17 -0.80
C LEU A 732 32.31 -18.58 0.01
N THR A 733 32.44 -19.47 1.00
CA THR A 733 31.38 -19.80 1.98
C THR A 733 30.85 -18.55 2.71
N LYS A 734 31.73 -17.61 3.09
CA LYS A 734 31.33 -16.37 3.77
C LYS A 734 30.68 -15.37 2.82
N GLU A 735 31.16 -15.28 1.58
CA GLU A 735 30.59 -14.46 0.51
C GLU A 735 29.18 -14.95 0.12
N ILE A 736 28.97 -16.26 0.00
CA ILE A 736 27.65 -16.88 -0.24
C ILE A 736 26.68 -16.59 0.93
N ARG A 737 27.09 -16.85 2.19
CA ARG A 737 26.24 -16.61 3.38
C ARG A 737 25.93 -15.13 3.61
N SER A 738 26.88 -14.23 3.34
CA SER A 738 26.65 -12.78 3.46
C SER A 738 25.74 -12.23 2.36
N ALA A 739 25.87 -12.73 1.12
CA ALA A 739 24.95 -12.37 0.03
C ALA A 739 23.50 -12.83 0.31
N LYS A 740 23.32 -14.02 0.91
CA LYS A 740 21.99 -14.58 1.21
C LYS A 740 21.43 -14.22 2.60
N LYS A 741 22.22 -13.60 3.48
CA LYS A 741 21.86 -13.21 4.87
C LYS A 741 21.39 -14.38 5.76
N THR A 742 21.77 -15.62 5.46
CA THR A 742 21.44 -16.81 6.27
C THR A 742 22.62 -17.22 7.17
N ARG A 743 22.32 -17.86 8.31
CA ARG A 743 23.32 -18.52 9.18
C ARG A 743 23.48 -20.02 8.90
N GLU A 744 22.43 -20.64 8.37
CA GLU A 744 22.37 -22.06 8.04
C GLU A 744 23.04 -22.35 6.69
N GLU A 745 23.37 -23.61 6.46
CA GLU A 745 23.98 -24.08 5.21
C GLU A 745 23.07 -23.83 4.00
N THR A 746 23.67 -23.36 2.92
CA THR A 746 22.94 -23.07 1.67
C THR A 746 23.05 -24.24 0.70
N PHE A 747 22.04 -24.43 -0.14
CA PHE A 747 22.01 -25.52 -1.13
C PHE A 747 23.24 -25.50 -2.07
N GLU A 748 23.74 -24.31 -2.39
CA GLU A 748 24.96 -24.13 -3.17
C GLU A 748 26.23 -24.59 -2.45
N GLU A 749 26.29 -24.52 -1.12
CA GLU A 749 27.42 -25.06 -0.35
C GLU A 749 27.42 -26.59 -0.38
N GLN A 750 26.25 -27.21 -0.21
CA GLN A 750 26.09 -28.66 -0.29
C GLN A 750 26.37 -29.19 -1.71
N ASP A 751 26.02 -28.44 -2.77
CA ASP A 751 26.39 -28.77 -4.15
C ASP A 751 27.90 -28.57 -4.43
N ILE A 752 28.54 -27.53 -3.87
CA ILE A 752 29.99 -27.34 -3.95
C ILE A 752 30.73 -28.50 -3.26
N GLU A 753 30.30 -28.93 -2.08
CA GLU A 753 30.88 -30.08 -1.38
C GLU A 753 30.62 -31.40 -2.13
N LEU A 754 29.42 -31.60 -2.70
CA LEU A 754 29.13 -32.77 -3.55
C LEU A 754 29.98 -32.82 -4.82
N ARG A 755 30.32 -31.67 -5.43
CA ARG A 755 31.27 -31.60 -6.56
C ARG A 755 32.69 -31.91 -6.09
N GLY A 756 33.15 -31.32 -5.00
CA GLY A 756 34.45 -31.60 -4.39
C GLY A 756 34.65 -33.08 -4.06
N LEU A 757 33.65 -33.71 -3.42
CA LEU A 757 33.64 -35.14 -3.11
C LEU A 757 33.63 -36.01 -4.37
N LYS A 758 32.91 -35.62 -5.44
CA LYS A 758 32.94 -36.32 -6.73
C LYS A 758 34.31 -36.24 -7.42
N ASP A 759 34.97 -35.09 -7.39
CA ASP A 759 36.28 -34.91 -8.03
C ASP A 759 37.44 -35.51 -7.20
N CYS A 760 37.34 -35.50 -5.88
CA CYS A 760 38.17 -36.35 -5.01
C CYS A 760 37.98 -37.84 -5.35
N ASN A 761 36.74 -38.33 -5.48
CA ASN A 761 36.49 -39.73 -5.85
C ASN A 761 37.05 -40.10 -7.23
N LYS A 762 36.93 -39.22 -8.24
CA LYS A 762 37.60 -39.43 -9.55
C LYS A 762 39.12 -39.53 -9.41
N THR A 763 39.73 -38.67 -8.59
CA THR A 763 41.19 -38.61 -8.40
C THR A 763 41.69 -39.83 -7.63
N ILE A 764 41.00 -40.23 -6.56
CA ILE A 764 41.28 -41.45 -5.80
C ILE A 764 41.07 -42.69 -6.67
N SER A 765 40.01 -42.76 -7.48
CA SER A 765 39.78 -43.85 -8.44
C SER A 765 40.91 -43.95 -9.47
N LYS A 766 41.47 -42.82 -9.91
CA LYS A 766 42.62 -42.79 -10.82
C LYS A 766 43.90 -43.31 -10.15
N MET A 767 44.19 -42.89 -8.92
CA MET A 767 45.32 -43.41 -8.14
C MET A 767 45.19 -44.90 -7.82
N LEU A 768 43.98 -45.39 -7.52
CA LEU A 768 43.72 -46.82 -7.30
C LEU A 768 43.88 -47.64 -8.60
N LEU A 769 43.55 -47.07 -9.75
CA LEU A 769 43.81 -47.70 -11.06
C LEU A 769 45.31 -47.83 -11.35
N GLU A 770 46.12 -46.88 -10.87
CA GLU A 770 47.58 -46.90 -10.98
C GLU A 770 48.25 -47.86 -9.96
N ALA A 771 47.50 -48.41 -9.00
CA ALA A 771 48.03 -49.20 -7.87
C ALA A 771 47.61 -50.68 -7.80
N ASN A 772 46.67 -51.16 -8.62
CA ASN A 772 45.98 -52.43 -8.35
C ASN A 772 46.69 -53.70 -8.92
N ILE A 773 47.60 -54.25 -8.12
CA ILE A 773 47.78 -55.68 -7.70
C ILE A 773 47.49 -56.81 -8.74
N PRO A 774 48.32 -57.87 -8.78
CA PRO A 774 47.77 -59.17 -8.32
C PRO A 774 48.72 -59.93 -7.36
N LEU A 775 48.13 -60.66 -6.40
CA LEU A 775 48.85 -61.46 -5.42
C LEU A 775 48.15 -62.82 -5.26
N SER A 776 48.73 -63.88 -5.84
CA SER A 776 48.25 -65.26 -5.68
C SER A 776 49.35 -66.28 -5.98
N SER A 777 49.71 -67.07 -4.97
CA SER A 777 50.56 -68.28 -5.07
C SER A 777 49.78 -69.44 -5.74
N PRO A 778 50.42 -70.55 -6.20
CA PRO A 778 51.80 -70.98 -5.89
C PRO A 778 52.68 -71.49 -7.07
N ALA A 779 53.96 -71.68 -6.72
CA ALA A 779 54.96 -72.57 -7.35
C ALA A 779 55.55 -72.22 -8.74
N SER A 780 56.85 -72.50 -8.86
CA SER A 780 57.65 -72.63 -10.10
C SER A 780 58.01 -71.35 -10.88
N THR A 781 59.32 -71.10 -10.97
CA THR A 781 60.01 -70.14 -11.84
C THR A 781 60.30 -70.75 -13.23
N PRO A 782 60.89 -70.01 -14.20
CA PRO A 782 60.67 -68.61 -14.62
C PRO A 782 60.52 -68.45 -16.17
N SER A 783 60.25 -67.22 -16.69
CA SER A 783 61.03 -66.58 -17.80
C SER A 783 60.31 -65.43 -18.57
N SER A 784 61.03 -64.30 -18.73
CA SER A 784 61.12 -63.40 -19.91
C SER A 784 59.90 -62.80 -20.68
N ARG A 785 59.66 -61.50 -20.41
CA ARG A 785 59.47 -60.36 -21.37
C ARG A 785 58.29 -60.26 -22.39
N GLN A 786 57.58 -59.12 -22.31
CA GLN A 786 57.18 -58.17 -23.40
C GLN A 786 56.28 -58.71 -24.57
N SER A 787 55.16 -58.08 -25.01
CA SER A 787 54.85 -56.64 -25.13
C SER A 787 53.40 -56.32 -25.62
N SER A 788 53.02 -55.03 -25.61
CA SER A 788 52.05 -54.31 -26.49
C SER A 788 50.52 -54.57 -26.49
N LYS A 789 49.80 -53.69 -25.75
CA LYS A 789 48.82 -52.65 -26.20
C LYS A 789 47.44 -52.96 -26.85
N THR A 790 46.45 -52.11 -26.43
CA THR A 790 45.27 -51.55 -27.16
C THR A 790 44.07 -52.47 -27.52
N SER A 791 42.79 -52.05 -27.56
CA SER A 791 42.10 -50.80 -27.11
C SER A 791 40.55 -50.86 -27.27
N SER A 792 39.81 -49.97 -26.58
CA SER A 792 38.42 -49.50 -26.88
C SER A 792 37.22 -50.45 -26.73
N ALA A 793 35.96 -50.00 -26.59
CA ALA A 793 35.37 -48.77 -26.00
C ALA A 793 33.81 -48.81 -26.02
N ARG A 794 33.14 -48.08 -25.10
CA ARG A 794 31.68 -47.71 -25.11
C ARG A 794 30.66 -48.88 -25.08
N SER A 795 29.36 -48.71 -24.83
CA SER A 795 28.53 -47.84 -23.93
C SER A 795 27.08 -48.44 -23.93
N SER A 796 25.95 -47.90 -23.44
CA SER A 796 25.52 -46.62 -22.81
C SER A 796 24.06 -46.76 -22.33
N ALA A 797 23.62 -45.93 -21.36
CA ALA A 797 22.20 -45.54 -21.10
C ALA A 797 21.23 -46.64 -20.56
N SER A 798 20.06 -46.33 -19.96
CA SER A 798 19.59 -45.16 -19.16
C SER A 798 18.16 -45.43 -18.62
N LEU A 799 17.71 -44.68 -17.59
CA LEU A 799 16.32 -44.52 -17.09
C LEU A 799 15.67 -45.78 -16.46
N ARG A 800 14.76 -45.67 -15.48
CA ARG A 800 14.06 -44.47 -14.96
C ARG A 800 14.67 -43.89 -13.67
#